data_AF-A0A9D3TFM4-F1
#
_entry.id   AF-A0A9D3TFM4-F1
#
_cell.length_a   1.000
_cell.length_b   1.000
_cell.length_c   1.000
_cell.angle_alpha   90.00
_cell.angle_beta   90.00
_cell.angle_gamma   90.00
#
_symmetry.space_group_name_H-M   'P 1'
#
loop_
_entity.id
_entity.type
_entity.pdbx_description
1 polymer ?
#
loop_
_entity_poly.entity_id
_entity_poly.type
_entity_poly.pdbx_seq_one_letter_code
_entity_poly.pdbx_strand_id
1 'polypeptide(L)'
;MAAKAGDNPESLMALATVYCLRNLRRTMCCLGDKNRLRLHPDIFLPSEICDKLVSAYMELVHTNSNFEMHEGFFLLFSDPYSTRLTRVQLRDDTVRDRDLEAIVKQDLIELHLNNCSNLTARTLRALCNFRQTLVSLSLFGCSNIFYRRGGAPLACGDEDRPLRHTLDTEFSFQGFNRLRLLNLGGLSEEVDVESLLKPLPSLTSLDLSGVLLPKLTFLSQWKDRLASLVLYNVDLSEDHIHTIVQMTCLRHLDISRESRRNSKFKLTRKTLTAIVQSLVNLVSLDISGHVMLDNCAVPYFEDAVGRPSIEPSKSSIYPFQELKRPLQFLGLYDTTLCNLTHIPAYKVTGAKNEDQILNAIEAYTEFRPEVAHKAINHLFDIARIQHCNQLLRALQLVITALKLHKYDKSIQVTGSAALFYLTNTEYRTDQSIRLRREVIQVVLNGMEQYQEVTVQRNCCLTLCNFSIPEELEFQYHRVNQLLLKILEPALQDESIQRIAVHLCNALVCQVDNDHKEAVGKMGFVTTMLNLIQKKLHDKMCDQVMEFSWSALWNITDETPDNCEMFLNCRGMTLFLECLQEFPDKQELHRNMLGLLGNVAEVRALRPQLLTPQFISVFSDLLDSKADGIEVSYNACGVLSHIMFDGPDAWVMEEPRREAVMERMWEAIRSWDVNSRRNINYRSFEPILRLLPQSIAPVSQHWATWALYNLVSVYPSKYCPLLIKEGGIALLQKVLELDSSHEETKDMARKVMEHCGNFKEDPMDTSR
;
A
#
# COMPACT_ATOMS: atom_id res chain seq x y z
N MET A 1 -14.28 15.39 23.34
CA MET A 1 -13.88 15.52 21.92
C MET A 1 -14.61 14.45 21.14
N ALA A 2 -15.63 14.82 20.37
CA ALA A 2 -16.33 13.86 19.51
C ALA A 2 -15.41 13.53 18.33
N ALA A 3 -15.07 12.25 18.14
CA ALA A 3 -14.33 11.81 16.96
C ALA A 3 -15.12 12.20 15.70
N LYS A 4 -14.45 12.79 14.70
CA LYS A 4 -15.04 13.10 13.40
C LYS A 4 -15.56 11.79 12.78
N ALA A 5 -16.81 11.77 12.33
CA ALA A 5 -17.44 10.59 11.74
C ALA A 5 -16.59 10.04 10.58
N GLY A 6 -16.30 8.73 10.60
CA GLY A 6 -15.50 8.07 9.57
C GLY A 6 -14.07 7.69 9.98
N ASP A 7 -13.62 8.08 11.18
CA ASP A 7 -12.28 7.79 11.68
C ASP A 7 -12.28 7.08 13.06
N ASN A 8 -13.28 6.23 13.27
CA ASN A 8 -13.44 5.48 14.51
C ASN A 8 -12.56 4.22 14.53
N PRO A 9 -12.11 3.77 15.73
CA PRO A 9 -11.40 2.50 15.88
C PRO A 9 -12.24 1.34 15.35
N GLU A 10 -11.57 0.28 14.89
CA GLU A 10 -12.24 -0.92 14.41
C GLU A 10 -13.12 -1.53 15.51
N SER A 11 -14.36 -1.90 15.16
CA SER A 11 -15.25 -2.56 16.11
C SER A 11 -14.72 -3.94 16.48
N LEU A 12 -15.01 -4.40 17.71
CA LEU A 12 -14.68 -5.77 18.13
C LEU A 12 -15.22 -6.82 17.15
N MET A 13 -16.40 -6.58 16.58
CA MET A 13 -16.99 -7.47 15.56
C MET A 13 -16.11 -7.56 14.31
N ALA A 14 -15.59 -6.43 13.80
CA ALA A 14 -14.71 -6.42 12.62
C ALA A 14 -13.40 -7.16 12.91
N LEU A 15 -12.76 -6.86 14.04
CA LEU A 15 -11.52 -7.52 14.49
C LEU A 15 -11.73 -9.03 14.66
N ALA A 16 -12.81 -9.44 15.33
CA ALA A 16 -13.15 -10.85 15.53
C ALA A 16 -13.45 -11.57 14.21
N THR A 17 -14.14 -10.91 13.27
CA THR A 17 -14.43 -11.47 11.94
C THR A 17 -13.13 -11.75 11.19
N VAL A 18 -12.21 -10.77 11.11
CA VAL A 18 -10.90 -10.95 10.46
C VAL A 18 -10.08 -12.04 11.15
N TYR A 19 -10.07 -12.06 12.49
CA TYR A 19 -9.38 -13.09 13.26
C TYR A 19 -9.92 -14.50 12.96
N CYS A 20 -11.26 -14.66 12.94
CA CYS A 20 -11.91 -15.93 12.62
C CYS A 20 -11.59 -16.38 11.19
N LEU A 21 -11.64 -15.48 10.21
CA LEU A 21 -11.33 -15.81 8.81
C LEU A 21 -9.87 -16.24 8.62
N ARG A 22 -8.92 -15.63 9.33
CA ARG A 22 -7.51 -16.06 9.30
C ARG A 22 -7.26 -17.39 10.04
N ASN A 23 -8.21 -17.81 10.88
CA ASN A 23 -8.05 -18.96 11.78
C ASN A 23 -9.24 -19.93 11.69
N LEU A 24 -9.87 -20.10 10.53
CA LEU A 24 -11.14 -20.84 10.39
C LEU A 24 -11.12 -22.21 11.07
N ARG A 25 -10.04 -22.97 10.91
CA ARG A 25 -9.86 -24.32 11.50
C ARG A 25 -9.72 -24.33 13.03
N ARG A 26 -9.31 -23.21 13.63
CA ARG A 26 -9.11 -23.08 15.08
C ARG A 26 -10.32 -22.43 15.77
N THR A 27 -11.22 -21.83 15.01
CA THR A 27 -12.33 -21.02 15.53
C THR A 27 -13.68 -21.67 15.26
N MET A 28 -14.13 -21.69 14.00
CA MET A 28 -15.51 -22.05 13.64
C MET A 28 -15.64 -23.33 12.84
N CYS A 29 -14.54 -23.86 12.30
CA CYS A 29 -14.56 -24.98 11.37
C CYS A 29 -13.78 -26.19 11.88
N CYS A 30 -14.22 -27.38 11.48
CA CYS A 30 -13.52 -28.65 11.65
C CYS A 30 -13.24 -29.33 10.30
N LEU A 31 -12.38 -30.34 10.30
CA LEU A 31 -12.12 -31.16 9.11
C LEU A 31 -13.20 -32.24 8.98
N GLY A 32 -13.97 -32.17 7.90
CA GLY A 32 -14.94 -33.20 7.54
C GLY A 32 -14.36 -34.27 6.60
N ASP A 33 -15.24 -35.08 6.02
CA ASP A 33 -14.85 -36.14 5.07
C ASP A 33 -14.05 -35.58 3.89
N LYS A 34 -13.01 -36.31 3.47
CA LYS A 34 -12.10 -35.93 2.38
C LYS A 34 -11.36 -34.60 2.62
N ASN A 35 -11.06 -34.27 3.89
CA ASN A 35 -10.28 -33.09 4.27
C ASN A 35 -10.97 -31.75 3.92
N ARG A 36 -12.29 -31.75 3.72
CA ARG A 36 -13.06 -30.54 3.42
C ARG A 36 -13.41 -29.77 4.68
N LEU A 37 -13.33 -28.44 4.59
CA LEU A 37 -13.74 -27.55 5.67
C LEU A 37 -15.25 -27.67 5.90
N ARG A 38 -15.67 -27.88 7.15
CA ARG A 38 -17.09 -27.84 7.57
C ARG A 38 -17.23 -26.97 8.82
N LEU A 39 -18.38 -26.32 8.96
CA LEU A 39 -18.73 -25.61 10.19
C LEU A 39 -18.87 -26.61 11.34
N HIS A 40 -18.50 -26.23 12.56
CA HIS A 40 -18.71 -27.08 13.72
C HIS A 40 -20.22 -27.36 13.91
N PRO A 41 -20.65 -28.60 14.24
CA PRO A 41 -22.07 -28.95 14.33
C PRO A 41 -22.88 -28.10 15.32
N ASP A 42 -22.24 -27.59 16.35
CA ASP A 42 -22.87 -26.79 17.42
C ASP A 42 -22.89 -25.28 17.11
N ILE A 43 -22.37 -24.86 15.94
CA ILE A 43 -22.31 -23.46 15.56
C ILE A 43 -23.48 -23.13 14.63
N PHE A 44 -24.29 -22.18 15.08
CA PHE A 44 -25.31 -21.53 14.26
C PHE A 44 -24.90 -20.09 13.98
N LEU A 45 -24.89 -19.70 12.69
CA LEU A 45 -24.55 -18.35 12.26
C LEU A 45 -25.78 -17.67 11.65
N PRO A 46 -26.33 -16.61 12.29
CA PRO A 46 -27.41 -15.82 11.73
C PRO A 46 -26.93 -14.90 10.58
N SER A 47 -27.87 -14.31 9.85
CA SER A 47 -27.61 -13.46 8.68
C SER A 47 -26.67 -12.30 8.95
N GLU A 48 -26.77 -11.67 10.11
CA GLU A 48 -25.93 -10.54 10.49
C GLU A 48 -24.45 -10.90 10.61
N ILE A 49 -24.15 -12.19 10.83
CA ILE A 49 -22.78 -12.72 10.92
C ILE A 49 -22.36 -13.33 9.58
N CYS A 50 -23.21 -14.15 8.95
CA CYS A 50 -22.89 -14.77 7.66
C CYS A 50 -22.63 -13.74 6.56
N ASP A 51 -23.50 -12.74 6.40
CA ASP A 51 -23.36 -11.72 5.35
C ASP A 51 -22.06 -10.91 5.58
N LYS A 52 -21.72 -10.60 6.83
CA LYS A 52 -20.45 -9.93 7.20
C LYS A 52 -19.22 -10.81 6.97
N LEU A 53 -19.30 -12.11 7.27
CA LEU A 53 -18.21 -13.06 7.04
C LEU A 53 -17.87 -13.16 5.56
N VAL A 54 -18.89 -13.27 4.69
CA VAL A 54 -18.68 -13.32 3.24
C VAL A 54 -18.09 -11.99 2.75
N SER A 55 -18.65 -10.86 3.18
CA SER A 55 -18.14 -9.53 2.79
C SER A 55 -16.67 -9.31 3.22
N ALA A 56 -16.34 -9.60 4.48
CA ALA A 56 -14.97 -9.46 4.99
C ALA A 56 -14.01 -10.48 4.37
N TYR A 57 -14.48 -11.70 4.06
CA TYR A 57 -13.68 -12.68 3.33
C TYR A 57 -13.31 -12.16 1.94
N MET A 58 -14.29 -11.65 1.19
CA MET A 58 -14.01 -11.05 -0.12
C MET A 58 -13.06 -9.85 0.02
N GLU A 59 -13.25 -8.96 1.00
CA GLU A 59 -12.33 -7.84 1.22
C GLU A 59 -10.89 -8.31 1.47
N LEU A 60 -10.68 -9.31 2.33
CA LEU A 60 -9.35 -9.87 2.61
C LEU A 60 -8.72 -10.49 1.37
N VAL A 61 -9.49 -11.24 0.57
CA VAL A 61 -9.00 -11.85 -0.68
C VAL A 61 -8.50 -10.79 -1.67
N HIS A 62 -9.17 -9.64 -1.77
CA HIS A 62 -8.77 -8.59 -2.71
C HIS A 62 -7.63 -7.71 -2.18
N THR A 63 -7.64 -7.41 -0.87
CA THR A 63 -6.75 -6.39 -0.27
C THR A 63 -5.49 -6.95 0.36
N ASN A 64 -5.43 -8.24 0.72
CA ASN A 64 -4.30 -8.81 1.43
C ASN A 64 -3.68 -9.97 0.66
N SER A 65 -2.53 -9.72 0.03
CA SER A 65 -1.76 -10.71 -0.75
C SER A 65 -1.36 -11.95 0.06
N ASN A 66 -1.20 -11.82 1.39
CA ASN A 66 -0.85 -12.93 2.27
C ASN A 66 -2.07 -13.74 2.75
N PHE A 67 -3.29 -13.36 2.34
CA PHE A 67 -4.49 -14.10 2.71
C PHE A 67 -4.74 -15.22 1.68
N GLU A 68 -4.53 -16.47 2.08
CA GLU A 68 -4.81 -17.62 1.24
C GLU A 68 -6.32 -17.85 1.08
N MET A 69 -6.79 -17.90 -0.16
CA MET A 69 -8.18 -18.29 -0.44
C MET A 69 -8.44 -19.71 0.03
N HIS A 70 -9.49 -19.90 0.81
CA HIS A 70 -9.91 -21.22 1.25
C HIS A 70 -10.80 -21.88 0.19
N GLU A 71 -10.30 -22.96 -0.42
CA GLU A 71 -11.10 -23.73 -1.36
C GLU A 71 -12.35 -24.31 -0.65
N GLY A 72 -13.53 -23.98 -1.17
CA GLY A 72 -14.79 -24.42 -0.60
C GLY A 72 -15.31 -23.56 0.54
N PHE A 73 -14.81 -22.33 0.74
CA PHE A 73 -15.36 -21.39 1.72
C PHE A 73 -16.90 -21.26 1.64
N PHE A 74 -17.46 -21.15 0.43
CA PHE A 74 -18.91 -21.04 0.23
C PHE A 74 -19.69 -22.30 0.63
N LEU A 75 -19.05 -23.48 0.69
CA LEU A 75 -19.69 -24.72 1.16
C LEU A 75 -20.05 -24.65 2.65
N LEU A 76 -19.39 -23.78 3.43
CA LEU A 76 -19.74 -23.54 4.84
C LEU A 76 -21.17 -23.05 5.01
N PHE A 77 -21.73 -22.44 3.96
CA PHE A 77 -23.08 -21.87 3.95
C PHE A 77 -24.08 -22.73 3.15
N SER A 78 -23.75 -24.00 2.90
CA SER A 78 -24.62 -24.90 2.12
C SER A 78 -25.83 -25.43 2.91
N ASP A 79 -25.77 -25.38 4.24
CA ASP A 79 -26.85 -25.81 5.13
C ASP A 79 -27.64 -24.59 5.70
N PRO A 80 -28.91 -24.40 5.29
CA PRO A 80 -29.74 -23.29 5.78
C PRO A 80 -30.17 -23.43 7.24
N TYR A 81 -30.01 -24.61 7.86
CA TYR A 81 -30.31 -24.80 9.28
C TYR A 81 -29.19 -24.30 10.18
N SER A 82 -27.93 -24.46 9.75
CA SER A 82 -26.74 -24.01 10.50
C SER A 82 -26.32 -22.58 10.16
N THR A 83 -26.64 -22.10 8.95
CA THR A 83 -26.24 -20.78 8.47
C THR A 83 -27.38 -20.09 7.75
N ARG A 84 -27.47 -18.77 7.84
CA ARG A 84 -28.42 -17.97 7.06
C ARG A 84 -27.67 -16.93 6.25
N LEU A 85 -27.65 -17.05 4.93
CA LEU A 85 -27.18 -15.98 4.04
C LEU A 85 -28.39 -15.27 3.44
N THR A 86 -28.37 -13.94 3.47
CA THR A 86 -29.42 -13.12 2.86
C THR A 86 -28.90 -12.10 1.87
N ARG A 87 -27.67 -11.62 2.05
CA ARG A 87 -27.05 -10.60 1.20
C ARG A 87 -25.64 -11.02 0.84
N VAL A 88 -25.41 -11.17 -0.46
CA VAL A 88 -24.14 -11.65 -0.98
C VAL A 88 -23.66 -10.70 -2.06
N GLN A 89 -22.50 -10.10 -1.83
CA GLN A 89 -21.80 -9.27 -2.81
C GLN A 89 -20.47 -9.91 -3.16
N LEU A 90 -20.33 -10.29 -4.42
CA LEU A 90 -19.14 -10.92 -4.97
C LEU A 90 -18.64 -10.08 -6.16
N ARG A 91 -17.33 -10.01 -6.29
CA ARG A 91 -16.66 -9.18 -7.29
C ARG A 91 -15.50 -9.92 -7.92
N ASP A 92 -15.20 -9.53 -9.16
CA ASP A 92 -14.04 -9.93 -9.95
C ASP A 92 -13.96 -11.45 -10.21
N ASP A 93 -12.87 -11.88 -10.83
CA ASP A 93 -12.68 -13.22 -11.37
C ASP A 93 -12.32 -14.29 -10.33
N THR A 94 -12.35 -13.95 -9.04
CA THR A 94 -12.12 -14.91 -7.95
C THR A 94 -13.28 -15.91 -7.78
N VAL A 95 -14.47 -15.55 -8.28
CA VAL A 95 -15.73 -16.26 -8.09
C VAL A 95 -15.98 -17.23 -9.25
N ARG A 96 -16.44 -18.44 -8.94
CA ARG A 96 -16.77 -19.48 -9.94
C ARG A 96 -18.22 -19.96 -9.79
N ASP A 97 -18.74 -20.60 -10.84
CA ASP A 97 -20.09 -21.19 -10.82
C ASP A 97 -20.34 -22.08 -9.58
N ARG A 98 -19.33 -22.86 -9.17
CA ARG A 98 -19.41 -23.76 -8.00
C ARG A 98 -19.66 -23.04 -6.68
N ASP A 99 -19.26 -21.78 -6.58
CA ASP A 99 -19.39 -20.98 -5.36
C ASP A 99 -20.85 -20.54 -5.16
N LEU A 100 -21.55 -20.19 -6.25
CA LEU A 100 -23.01 -19.96 -6.22
C LEU A 100 -23.79 -21.26 -6.09
N GLU A 101 -23.37 -22.33 -6.75
CA GLU A 101 -23.98 -23.66 -6.61
C GLU A 101 -23.93 -24.16 -5.15
N ALA A 102 -22.92 -23.76 -4.38
CA ALA A 102 -22.79 -24.13 -2.96
C ALA A 102 -23.88 -23.52 -2.06
N ILE A 103 -24.43 -22.36 -2.43
CA ILE A 103 -25.37 -21.59 -1.60
C ILE A 103 -26.82 -21.59 -2.14
N VAL A 104 -27.14 -22.44 -3.12
CA VAL A 104 -28.48 -22.50 -3.76
C VAL A 104 -29.65 -22.79 -2.83
N LYS A 105 -29.37 -23.34 -1.63
CA LYS A 105 -30.39 -23.63 -0.61
C LYS A 105 -30.70 -22.43 0.30
N GLN A 106 -29.97 -21.33 0.16
CA GLN A 106 -30.15 -20.12 0.96
C GLN A 106 -31.26 -19.25 0.35
N ASP A 107 -31.98 -18.53 1.22
CA ASP A 107 -33.05 -17.61 0.84
C ASP A 107 -32.50 -16.20 0.57
N LEU A 108 -31.70 -16.04 -0.50
CA LEU A 108 -31.07 -14.76 -0.80
C LEU A 108 -32.09 -13.68 -1.14
N ILE A 109 -31.92 -12.51 -0.53
CA ILE A 109 -32.69 -11.28 -0.78
C ILE A 109 -31.91 -10.38 -1.75
N GLU A 110 -30.60 -10.29 -1.58
CA GLU A 110 -29.71 -9.47 -2.42
C GLU A 110 -28.54 -10.32 -2.92
N LEU A 111 -28.33 -10.33 -4.24
CA LEU A 111 -27.19 -10.98 -4.87
C LEU A 111 -26.55 -10.03 -5.87
N HIS A 112 -25.34 -9.56 -5.58
CA HIS A 112 -24.59 -8.68 -6.47
C HIS A 112 -23.35 -9.42 -6.97
N LEU A 113 -23.28 -9.60 -8.27
CA LEU A 113 -22.15 -10.19 -9.00
C LEU A 113 -21.63 -9.11 -9.93
N ASN A 114 -20.48 -8.51 -9.60
CA ASN A 114 -19.92 -7.42 -10.40
C ASN A 114 -18.56 -7.82 -10.97
N ASN A 115 -18.38 -7.68 -12.29
CA ASN A 115 -17.15 -8.01 -13.03
C ASN A 115 -16.69 -9.47 -12.87
N CYS A 116 -17.62 -10.42 -12.66
CA CYS A 116 -17.28 -11.84 -12.53
C CYS A 116 -17.27 -12.53 -13.90
N SER A 117 -16.17 -12.42 -14.65
CA SER A 117 -16.08 -12.97 -16.01
C SER A 117 -15.94 -14.50 -16.05
N ASN A 118 -15.60 -15.13 -14.92
CA ASN A 118 -15.51 -16.59 -14.79
C ASN A 118 -16.86 -17.30 -14.61
N LEU A 119 -17.97 -16.57 -14.50
CA LEU A 119 -19.31 -17.14 -14.38
C LEU A 119 -19.90 -17.45 -15.75
N THR A 120 -20.64 -18.56 -15.83
CA THR A 120 -21.26 -19.05 -17.06
C THR A 120 -22.76 -19.25 -16.91
N ALA A 121 -23.43 -19.74 -17.95
CA ALA A 121 -24.86 -20.08 -17.91
C ALA A 121 -25.24 -21.09 -16.81
N ARG A 122 -24.26 -21.78 -16.20
CA ARG A 122 -24.50 -22.59 -14.99
C ARG A 122 -24.95 -21.75 -13.80
N THR A 123 -24.36 -20.56 -13.63
CA THR A 123 -24.77 -19.61 -12.58
C THR A 123 -26.23 -19.18 -12.75
N LEU A 124 -26.71 -19.00 -13.98
CA LEU A 124 -28.12 -18.67 -14.24
C LEU A 124 -29.07 -19.77 -13.74
N ARG A 125 -28.68 -21.04 -13.83
CA ARG A 125 -29.48 -22.15 -13.26
C ARG A 125 -29.48 -22.11 -11.73
N ALA A 126 -28.35 -21.78 -11.11
CA ALA A 126 -28.28 -21.59 -9.67
C ALA A 126 -29.19 -20.43 -9.24
N LEU A 127 -29.19 -19.32 -9.99
CA LEU A 127 -30.02 -18.13 -9.75
C LEU A 127 -31.52 -18.46 -9.71
N CYS A 128 -32.00 -19.39 -10.53
CA CYS A 128 -33.41 -19.83 -10.54
C CYS A 128 -33.90 -20.33 -9.17
N ASN A 129 -33.02 -20.80 -8.29
CA ASN A 129 -33.39 -21.23 -6.94
C ASN A 129 -33.80 -20.05 -6.04
N PHE A 130 -33.28 -18.84 -6.32
CA PHE A 130 -33.57 -17.63 -5.55
C PHE A 130 -34.79 -16.85 -6.07
N ARG A 131 -35.46 -17.33 -7.13
CA ARG A 131 -36.53 -16.60 -7.83
C ARG A 131 -37.68 -16.10 -6.93
N GLN A 132 -37.96 -16.79 -5.83
CA GLN A 132 -39.06 -16.45 -4.92
C GLN A 132 -38.66 -15.46 -3.82
N THR A 133 -37.36 -15.28 -3.58
CA THR A 133 -36.83 -14.49 -2.45
C THR A 133 -36.13 -13.23 -2.91
N LEU A 134 -35.48 -13.25 -4.08
CA LEU A 134 -34.61 -12.20 -4.56
C LEU A 134 -35.36 -10.89 -4.82
N VAL A 135 -34.86 -9.81 -4.22
CA VAL A 135 -35.38 -8.44 -4.35
C VAL A 135 -34.39 -7.56 -5.12
N SER A 136 -33.09 -7.80 -4.98
CA SER A 136 -32.02 -7.08 -5.68
C SER A 136 -31.06 -8.04 -6.37
N LEU A 137 -30.82 -7.81 -7.66
CA LEU A 137 -29.84 -8.55 -8.45
C LEU A 137 -28.96 -7.58 -9.23
N SER A 138 -27.65 -7.77 -9.14
CA SER A 138 -26.68 -7.14 -10.04
C SER A 138 -25.88 -8.21 -10.76
N LEU A 139 -25.81 -8.10 -12.09
CA LEU A 139 -24.96 -8.90 -12.98
C LEU A 139 -23.98 -8.00 -13.74
N PHE A 140 -23.64 -6.84 -13.17
CA PHE A 140 -22.83 -5.82 -13.83
C PHE A 140 -21.50 -6.40 -14.32
N GLY A 141 -21.15 -6.19 -15.60
CA GLY A 141 -19.87 -6.61 -16.17
C GLY A 141 -19.63 -8.12 -16.20
N CYS A 142 -20.65 -8.96 -15.97
CA CYS A 142 -20.54 -10.42 -16.04
C CYS A 142 -20.65 -10.90 -17.51
N SER A 143 -19.64 -10.60 -18.32
CA SER A 143 -19.65 -10.80 -19.78
C SER A 143 -19.99 -12.22 -20.23
N ASN A 144 -19.56 -13.24 -19.49
CA ASN A 144 -19.70 -14.65 -19.88
C ASN A 144 -20.93 -15.36 -19.29
N ILE A 145 -21.72 -14.69 -18.44
CA ILE A 145 -22.76 -15.36 -17.63
C ILE A 145 -23.90 -15.97 -18.46
N PHE A 146 -24.13 -15.47 -19.68
CA PHE A 146 -25.13 -16.01 -20.62
C PHE A 146 -24.55 -17.05 -21.59
N TYR A 147 -23.27 -17.41 -21.48
CA TYR A 147 -22.65 -18.35 -22.41
C TYR A 147 -22.50 -19.75 -21.79
N ARG A 148 -22.78 -20.78 -22.58
CA ARG A 148 -22.50 -22.18 -22.24
C ARG A 148 -21.03 -22.48 -22.52
N ARG A 149 -20.34 -23.12 -21.58
CA ARG A 149 -18.97 -23.61 -21.80
C ARG A 149 -19.02 -24.81 -22.74
N GLY A 150 -18.47 -24.66 -23.95
CA GLY A 150 -18.27 -25.79 -24.87
C GLY A 150 -17.35 -26.84 -24.23
N GLY A 151 -17.62 -28.13 -24.49
CA GLY A 151 -16.77 -29.22 -24.01
C GLY A 151 -15.31 -29.06 -24.46
N ALA A 152 -14.38 -29.62 -23.69
CA ALA A 152 -12.94 -29.54 -23.94
C ALA A 152 -12.58 -29.91 -25.39
N PRO A 153 -11.56 -29.29 -26.00
CA PRO A 153 -11.09 -29.69 -27.31
C PRO A 153 -10.61 -31.14 -27.24
N LEU A 154 -11.12 -32.00 -28.12
CA LEU A 154 -10.45 -33.25 -28.45
C LEU A 154 -9.02 -32.89 -28.89
N ALA A 155 -8.04 -33.59 -28.30
CA ALA A 155 -6.61 -33.38 -28.47
C ALA A 155 -6.21 -33.11 -29.93
N CYS A 156 -6.01 -31.84 -30.27
CA CYS A 156 -5.25 -31.36 -31.42
C CYS A 156 -4.74 -29.96 -31.06
N GLY A 157 -3.43 -29.83 -30.95
CA GLY A 157 -2.75 -28.64 -30.42
C GLY A 157 -2.77 -27.46 -31.38
N ASP A 158 -3.74 -26.58 -31.19
CA ASP A 158 -3.72 -25.19 -31.64
C ASP A 158 -4.25 -24.32 -30.48
N GLU A 159 -3.37 -23.58 -29.80
CA GLU A 159 -3.70 -22.78 -28.60
C GLU A 159 -4.47 -21.47 -28.87
N ASP A 160 -4.92 -21.20 -30.09
CA ASP A 160 -5.46 -19.87 -30.48
C ASP A 160 -6.87 -19.89 -31.11
N ARG A 161 -7.70 -20.91 -30.84
CA ARG A 161 -9.13 -20.84 -31.20
C ARG A 161 -9.99 -20.38 -30.02
N PRO A 162 -10.82 -19.32 -30.16
CA PRO A 162 -11.77 -18.96 -29.11
C PRO A 162 -12.69 -20.15 -28.85
N LEU A 163 -12.87 -20.51 -27.57
CA LEU A 163 -13.84 -21.51 -27.15
C LEU A 163 -15.18 -21.17 -27.82
N ARG A 164 -15.79 -22.14 -28.50
CA ARG A 164 -17.13 -21.97 -29.09
C ARG A 164 -18.14 -21.82 -27.95
N HIS A 165 -18.36 -20.59 -27.52
CA HIS A 165 -19.38 -20.22 -26.56
C HIS A 165 -20.72 -20.12 -27.30
N THR A 166 -21.70 -20.93 -26.89
CA THR A 166 -23.07 -20.82 -27.41
C THR A 166 -23.89 -20.03 -26.39
N LEU A 167 -24.59 -19.00 -26.85
CA LEU A 167 -25.49 -18.20 -26.01
C LEU A 167 -26.63 -19.08 -25.46
N ASP A 168 -26.91 -18.97 -24.17
CA ASP A 168 -28.04 -19.63 -23.54
C ASP A 168 -29.31 -18.80 -23.76
N THR A 169 -30.10 -19.19 -24.75
CA THR A 169 -31.37 -18.53 -25.11
C THR A 169 -32.56 -19.03 -24.31
N GLU A 170 -32.38 -20.02 -23.42
CA GLU A 170 -33.47 -20.62 -22.64
C GLU A 170 -33.75 -19.88 -21.33
N PHE A 171 -32.79 -19.12 -20.81
CA PHE A 171 -32.97 -18.40 -19.55
C PHE A 171 -33.83 -17.14 -19.72
N SER A 172 -34.74 -16.89 -18.77
CA SER A 172 -35.46 -15.62 -18.64
C SER A 172 -35.71 -15.31 -17.16
N PHE A 173 -35.98 -14.04 -16.84
CA PHE A 173 -36.35 -13.64 -15.48
C PHE A 173 -37.81 -13.95 -15.11
N GLN A 174 -38.47 -14.84 -15.86
CA GLN A 174 -39.83 -15.25 -15.57
C GLN A 174 -39.91 -15.90 -14.17
N GLY A 175 -40.85 -15.43 -13.36
CA GLY A 175 -41.10 -15.94 -12.00
C GLY A 175 -40.33 -15.23 -10.90
N PHE A 176 -39.45 -14.27 -11.22
CA PHE A 176 -38.80 -13.37 -10.26
C PHE A 176 -39.76 -12.28 -9.77
N ASN A 177 -40.87 -12.70 -9.15
CA ASN A 177 -42.00 -11.83 -8.84
C ASN A 177 -41.70 -10.76 -7.78
N ARG A 178 -40.65 -10.95 -6.97
CA ARG A 178 -40.23 -10.00 -5.91
C ARG A 178 -39.09 -9.09 -6.34
N LEU A 179 -38.51 -9.29 -7.52
CA LEU A 179 -37.35 -8.53 -7.98
C LEU A 179 -37.75 -7.07 -8.24
N ARG A 180 -37.09 -6.15 -7.52
CA ARG A 180 -37.34 -4.71 -7.57
C ARG A 180 -36.18 -3.93 -8.17
N LEU A 181 -34.96 -4.40 -7.93
CA LEU A 181 -33.73 -3.77 -8.40
C LEU A 181 -32.99 -4.76 -9.30
N LEU A 182 -32.76 -4.39 -10.55
CA LEU A 182 -32.04 -5.22 -11.51
C LEU A 182 -30.97 -4.39 -12.22
N ASN A 183 -29.72 -4.83 -12.12
CA ASN A 183 -28.60 -4.27 -12.86
C ASN A 183 -28.06 -5.29 -13.86
N LEU A 184 -28.15 -4.92 -15.14
CA LEU A 184 -27.67 -5.68 -16.30
C LEU A 184 -26.64 -4.85 -17.10
N GLY A 185 -25.94 -3.92 -16.44
CA GLY A 185 -24.93 -3.10 -17.08
C GLY A 185 -23.75 -3.93 -17.57
N GLY A 186 -23.18 -3.57 -18.72
CA GLY A 186 -21.99 -4.22 -19.27
C GLY A 186 -22.22 -5.64 -19.80
N LEU A 187 -23.45 -6.02 -20.14
CA LEU A 187 -23.73 -7.27 -20.84
C LEU A 187 -23.25 -7.23 -22.29
N SER A 188 -22.95 -8.43 -22.83
CA SER A 188 -22.59 -8.62 -24.24
C SER A 188 -23.69 -8.14 -25.18
N GLU A 189 -23.29 -7.55 -26.32
CA GLU A 189 -24.20 -7.05 -27.36
C GLU A 189 -25.08 -8.14 -27.98
N GLU A 190 -24.68 -9.41 -27.86
CA GLU A 190 -25.43 -10.56 -28.38
C GLU A 190 -26.66 -10.92 -27.52
N VAL A 191 -26.77 -10.36 -26.31
CA VAL A 191 -27.85 -10.69 -25.36
C VAL A 191 -29.09 -9.86 -25.66
N ASP A 192 -30.19 -10.52 -26.02
CA ASP A 192 -31.51 -9.88 -26.19
C ASP A 192 -32.14 -9.57 -24.82
N VAL A 193 -31.85 -8.38 -24.30
CA VAL A 193 -32.34 -7.90 -23.00
C VAL A 193 -33.88 -7.77 -22.96
N GLU A 194 -34.53 -7.43 -24.07
CA GLU A 194 -36.00 -7.33 -24.11
C GLU A 194 -36.65 -8.69 -23.86
N SER A 195 -36.09 -9.75 -24.45
CA SER A 195 -36.56 -11.12 -24.23
C SER A 195 -36.38 -11.60 -22.78
N LEU A 196 -35.26 -11.22 -22.14
CA LEU A 196 -34.92 -11.64 -20.78
C LEU A 196 -35.86 -11.07 -19.72
N LEU A 197 -36.34 -9.84 -19.91
CA LEU A 197 -37.10 -9.09 -18.91
C LEU A 197 -38.60 -9.41 -18.87
N LYS A 198 -39.06 -10.41 -19.64
CA LYS A 198 -40.47 -10.80 -19.74
C LYS A 198 -41.01 -11.46 -18.46
N PRO A 199 -42.23 -11.06 -18.06
CA PRO A 199 -42.48 -9.82 -17.34
C PRO A 199 -41.95 -9.87 -15.89
N LEU A 200 -41.38 -8.77 -15.42
CA LEU A 200 -40.99 -8.55 -14.02
C LEU A 200 -42.02 -7.62 -13.31
N PRO A 201 -42.98 -8.15 -12.54
CA PRO A 201 -44.12 -7.37 -12.07
C PRO A 201 -43.78 -6.32 -11.00
N SER A 202 -42.69 -6.53 -10.24
CA SER A 202 -42.33 -5.68 -9.11
C SER A 202 -41.16 -4.72 -9.40
N LEU A 203 -40.67 -4.67 -10.64
CA LEU A 203 -39.47 -3.91 -10.98
C LEU A 203 -39.66 -2.40 -10.78
N THR A 204 -38.75 -1.77 -10.04
CA THR A 204 -38.76 -0.33 -9.74
C THR A 204 -37.44 0.37 -10.09
N SER A 205 -36.33 -0.37 -10.20
CA SER A 205 -35.04 0.16 -10.64
C SER A 205 -34.43 -0.77 -11.68
N LEU A 206 -33.98 -0.19 -12.79
CA LEU A 206 -33.34 -0.91 -13.87
C LEU A 206 -32.09 -0.17 -14.33
N ASP A 207 -30.97 -0.88 -14.37
CA ASP A 207 -29.70 -0.40 -14.90
C ASP A 207 -29.33 -1.23 -16.15
N LEU A 208 -29.20 -0.53 -17.28
CA LEU A 208 -28.83 -1.06 -18.60
C LEU A 208 -27.57 -0.36 -19.13
N SER A 209 -26.67 0.05 -18.24
CA SER A 209 -25.44 0.75 -18.59
C SER A 209 -24.65 0.01 -19.66
N GLY A 210 -24.29 0.68 -20.76
CA GLY A 210 -23.47 0.11 -21.83
C GLY A 210 -24.15 -0.98 -22.66
N VAL A 211 -25.46 -1.21 -22.51
CA VAL A 211 -26.21 -2.19 -23.30
C VAL A 211 -26.62 -1.59 -24.65
N LEU A 212 -26.53 -2.39 -25.73
CA LEU A 212 -27.06 -2.02 -27.04
C LEU A 212 -28.59 -2.11 -27.04
N LEU A 213 -29.25 -0.96 -27.15
CA LEU A 213 -30.72 -0.87 -27.11
C LEU A 213 -31.22 -0.18 -28.39
N PRO A 214 -31.67 -0.94 -29.41
CA PRO A 214 -32.22 -0.35 -30.64
C PRO A 214 -33.53 0.42 -30.42
N LYS A 215 -34.32 0.00 -29.42
CA LYS A 215 -35.58 0.63 -29.01
C LYS A 215 -35.76 0.47 -27.51
N LEU A 216 -36.45 1.42 -26.88
CA LEU A 216 -36.81 1.38 -25.45
C LEU A 216 -38.29 1.11 -25.19
N THR A 217 -39.09 0.85 -26.23
CA THR A 217 -40.56 0.74 -26.11
C THR A 217 -41.02 -0.34 -25.12
N PHE A 218 -40.21 -1.40 -24.91
CA PHE A 218 -40.49 -2.45 -23.93
C PHE A 218 -40.52 -1.94 -22.48
N LEU A 219 -39.87 -0.81 -22.18
CA LEU A 219 -39.91 -0.17 -20.85
C LEU A 219 -41.32 0.32 -20.48
N SER A 220 -42.20 0.52 -21.47
CA SER A 220 -43.58 1.00 -21.27
C SER A 220 -44.39 0.10 -20.33
N GLN A 221 -44.01 -1.18 -20.19
CA GLN A 221 -44.63 -2.10 -19.24
C GLN A 221 -44.43 -1.69 -17.77
N TRP A 222 -43.44 -0.83 -17.47
CA TRP A 222 -43.18 -0.29 -16.12
C TRP A 222 -43.40 1.22 -16.03
N LYS A 223 -44.05 1.85 -17.01
CA LYS A 223 -44.25 3.31 -17.07
C LYS A 223 -44.82 3.92 -15.76
N ASP A 224 -45.71 3.19 -15.09
CA ASP A 224 -46.44 3.64 -13.90
C ASP A 224 -45.76 3.24 -12.56
N ARG A 225 -44.54 2.68 -12.60
CA ARG A 225 -43.84 2.17 -11.39
C ARG A 225 -42.33 2.31 -11.38
N LEU A 226 -41.68 2.39 -12.55
CA LEU A 226 -40.23 2.50 -12.59
C LEU A 226 -39.81 3.85 -11.99
N ALA A 227 -39.03 3.80 -10.93
CA ALA A 227 -38.56 4.95 -10.18
C ALA A 227 -37.11 5.31 -10.50
N SER A 228 -36.32 4.36 -11.00
CA SER A 228 -34.91 4.56 -11.34
C SER A 228 -34.56 3.87 -12.66
N LEU A 229 -33.94 4.62 -13.56
CA LEU A 229 -33.47 4.14 -14.86
C LEU A 229 -32.06 4.66 -15.13
N VAL A 230 -31.12 3.73 -15.31
CA VAL A 230 -29.72 4.03 -15.65
C VAL A 230 -29.41 3.53 -17.06
N LEU A 231 -29.03 4.46 -17.93
CA LEU A 231 -28.69 4.28 -19.34
C LEU A 231 -27.28 4.84 -19.63
N TYR A 232 -26.37 4.76 -18.65
CA TYR A 232 -25.00 5.24 -18.82
C TYR A 232 -24.37 4.57 -20.04
N ASN A 233 -23.72 5.34 -20.91
CA ASN A 233 -23.07 4.82 -22.12
C ASN A 233 -23.99 4.09 -23.12
N VAL A 234 -25.31 4.28 -23.06
CA VAL A 234 -26.25 3.85 -24.10
C VAL A 234 -26.27 4.88 -25.24
N ASP A 235 -26.28 4.42 -26.49
CA ASP A 235 -26.42 5.29 -27.66
C ASP A 235 -27.87 5.76 -27.83
N LEU A 236 -28.15 6.92 -27.23
CA LEU A 236 -29.48 7.52 -27.24
C LEU A 236 -29.87 8.08 -28.62
N SER A 237 -31.18 8.25 -28.81
CA SER A 237 -31.82 8.85 -29.98
C SER A 237 -33.02 9.67 -29.50
N GLU A 238 -33.62 10.48 -30.38
CA GLU A 238 -34.85 11.22 -30.05
C GLU A 238 -36.01 10.28 -29.66
N ASP A 239 -36.12 9.10 -30.30
CA ASP A 239 -37.13 8.08 -29.97
C ASP A 239 -36.92 7.51 -28.55
N HIS A 240 -35.66 7.36 -28.15
CA HIS A 240 -35.31 6.95 -26.78
C HIS A 240 -35.76 8.01 -25.77
N ILE A 241 -35.46 9.29 -26.03
CA ILE A 241 -35.92 10.40 -25.19
C ILE A 241 -37.45 10.43 -25.10
N HIS A 242 -38.15 10.28 -26.24
CA HIS A 242 -39.61 10.26 -26.28
C HIS A 242 -40.21 9.16 -25.39
N THR A 243 -39.58 7.99 -25.35
CA THR A 243 -40.00 6.90 -24.46
C THR A 243 -39.71 7.22 -22.99
N ILE A 244 -38.52 7.75 -22.69
CA ILE A 244 -38.10 8.09 -21.32
C ILE A 244 -39.03 9.12 -20.68
N VAL A 245 -39.41 10.19 -21.40
CA VAL A 245 -40.27 11.25 -20.85
C VAL A 245 -41.69 10.78 -20.53
N GLN A 246 -42.14 9.64 -21.07
CA GLN A 246 -43.44 9.04 -20.74
C GLN A 246 -43.41 8.32 -19.37
N MET A 247 -42.24 8.07 -18.79
CA MET A 247 -42.05 7.35 -17.53
C MET A 247 -42.20 8.30 -16.33
N THR A 248 -43.39 8.85 -16.13
CA THR A 248 -43.66 9.95 -15.18
C THR A 248 -43.40 9.62 -13.70
N CYS A 249 -43.27 8.33 -13.36
CA CYS A 249 -42.89 7.87 -12.02
C CYS A 249 -41.37 7.94 -11.75
N LEU A 250 -40.53 8.25 -12.74
CA LEU A 250 -39.09 8.34 -12.58
C LEU A 250 -38.70 9.40 -11.54
N ARG A 251 -37.82 8.98 -10.64
CA ARG A 251 -37.17 9.81 -9.61
C ARG A 251 -35.67 9.91 -9.85
N HIS A 252 -35.07 8.90 -10.46
CA HIS A 252 -33.66 8.86 -10.81
C HIS A 252 -33.53 8.54 -12.29
N LEU A 253 -32.93 9.47 -13.04
CA LEU A 253 -32.62 9.27 -14.45
C LEU A 253 -31.13 9.49 -14.66
N ASP A 254 -30.47 8.51 -15.24
CA ASP A 254 -29.10 8.62 -15.67
C ASP A 254 -29.02 8.32 -17.15
N ILE A 255 -28.65 9.34 -17.92
CA ILE A 255 -28.40 9.25 -19.36
C ILE A 255 -26.96 9.67 -19.66
N SER A 256 -26.08 9.65 -18.67
CA SER A 256 -24.71 10.11 -18.78
C SER A 256 -23.89 9.22 -19.70
N ARG A 257 -22.69 9.70 -20.07
CA ARG A 257 -21.81 8.98 -20.99
C ARG A 257 -20.35 9.31 -20.73
N GLU A 258 -19.47 8.49 -21.28
CA GLU A 258 -18.07 8.82 -21.40
C GLU A 258 -17.85 9.87 -22.51
N SER A 259 -17.21 10.99 -22.15
CA SER A 259 -16.97 12.12 -23.06
C SER A 259 -16.20 11.78 -24.34
N ARG A 260 -15.34 10.73 -24.32
CA ARG A 260 -14.51 10.32 -25.47
C ARG A 260 -15.26 9.50 -26.54
N ARG A 261 -16.42 8.94 -26.22
CA ARG A 261 -17.22 8.19 -27.20
C ARG A 261 -17.93 9.15 -28.15
N ASN A 262 -17.61 9.09 -29.44
CA ASN A 262 -18.33 9.83 -30.47
C ASN A 262 -19.77 9.33 -30.57
N SER A 263 -20.72 10.16 -30.12
CA SER A 263 -22.16 9.91 -30.34
C SER A 263 -22.74 10.89 -31.33
N LYS A 264 -23.65 10.34 -32.14
CA LYS A 264 -24.52 11.10 -33.04
C LYS A 264 -25.55 11.92 -32.26
N PHE A 265 -26.04 11.39 -31.14
CA PHE A 265 -26.94 12.11 -30.25
C PHE A 265 -26.19 13.14 -29.41
N LYS A 266 -26.77 14.32 -29.32
CA LYS A 266 -26.29 15.45 -28.54
C LYS A 266 -27.44 16.01 -27.74
N LEU A 267 -27.14 16.50 -26.54
CA LEU A 267 -28.16 17.05 -25.67
C LEU A 267 -28.52 18.48 -26.11
N THR A 268 -29.82 18.74 -26.27
CA THR A 268 -30.37 20.03 -26.69
C THR A 268 -31.18 20.67 -25.58
N ARG A 269 -31.42 21.99 -25.67
CA ARG A 269 -32.28 22.69 -24.71
C ARG A 269 -33.68 22.07 -24.68
N LYS A 270 -34.22 21.72 -25.86
CA LYS A 270 -35.53 21.07 -26.01
C LYS A 270 -35.60 19.74 -25.28
N THR A 271 -34.57 18.90 -25.38
CA THR A 271 -34.50 17.61 -24.69
C THR A 271 -34.56 17.79 -23.18
N LEU A 272 -33.71 18.68 -22.64
CA LEU A 272 -33.68 18.96 -21.21
C LEU A 272 -35.00 19.54 -20.70
N THR A 273 -35.61 20.48 -21.44
CA THR A 273 -36.93 21.01 -21.09
C THR A 273 -37.99 19.92 -21.07
N ALA A 274 -38.01 19.03 -22.07
CA ALA A 274 -38.95 17.91 -22.11
C ALA A 274 -38.79 16.95 -20.91
N ILE A 275 -37.55 16.66 -20.52
CA ILE A 275 -37.25 15.84 -19.32
C ILE A 275 -37.79 16.53 -18.06
N VAL A 276 -37.49 17.81 -17.86
CA VAL A 276 -37.89 18.56 -16.65
C VAL A 276 -39.41 18.70 -16.55
N GLN A 277 -40.08 19.02 -17.66
CA GLN A 277 -41.53 19.22 -17.70
C GLN A 277 -42.29 17.90 -17.51
N SER A 278 -41.80 16.81 -18.10
CA SER A 278 -42.51 15.52 -18.07
C SER A 278 -42.22 14.72 -16.81
N LEU A 279 -40.97 14.72 -16.33
CA LEU A 279 -40.52 13.95 -15.16
C LEU A 279 -40.59 14.79 -13.89
N VAL A 280 -41.81 15.21 -13.51
CA VAL A 280 -42.04 16.12 -12.37
C VAL A 280 -41.62 15.57 -10.99
N ASN A 281 -41.36 14.27 -10.90
CA ASN A 281 -40.95 13.57 -9.68
C ASN A 281 -39.43 13.39 -9.59
N LEU A 282 -38.66 13.94 -10.53
CA LEU A 282 -37.21 13.77 -10.59
C LEU A 282 -36.53 14.34 -9.33
N VAL A 283 -35.65 13.53 -8.76
CA VAL A 283 -34.84 13.80 -7.58
C VAL A 283 -33.35 13.75 -7.94
N SER A 284 -32.99 12.96 -8.95
CA SER A 284 -31.62 12.79 -9.43
C SER A 284 -31.60 12.77 -10.95
N LEU A 285 -30.69 13.55 -11.53
CA LEU A 285 -30.44 13.57 -12.97
C LEU A 285 -28.94 13.51 -13.22
N ASP A 286 -28.47 12.57 -14.04
CA ASP A 286 -27.09 12.55 -14.53
C ASP A 286 -27.05 12.72 -16.05
N ILE A 287 -26.39 13.79 -16.49
CA ILE A 287 -26.15 14.13 -17.89
C ILE A 287 -24.65 14.33 -18.16
N SER A 288 -23.79 13.78 -17.30
CA SER A 288 -22.35 13.90 -17.41
C SER A 288 -21.83 13.40 -18.77
N GLY A 289 -20.78 14.04 -19.28
CA GLY A 289 -20.09 13.71 -20.52
C GLY A 289 -20.81 14.07 -21.82
N HIS A 290 -22.00 14.70 -21.76
CA HIS A 290 -22.68 15.20 -22.96
C HIS A 290 -22.12 16.53 -23.45
N VAL A 291 -22.05 16.68 -24.78
CA VAL A 291 -21.82 17.97 -25.44
C VAL A 291 -23.17 18.64 -25.68
N MET A 292 -23.30 19.89 -25.25
CA MET A 292 -24.51 20.71 -25.44
C MET A 292 -24.47 21.38 -26.82
N LEU A 293 -25.53 21.28 -27.63
CA LEU A 293 -25.62 21.97 -28.94
C LEU A 293 -26.21 23.38 -28.85
N ASP A 294 -27.11 23.62 -27.90
CA ASP A 294 -27.78 24.90 -27.71
C ASP A 294 -27.23 25.63 -26.48
N ASN A 295 -27.36 26.96 -26.44
CA ASN A 295 -27.12 27.74 -25.21
C ASN A 295 -28.14 27.33 -24.14
N CYS A 296 -27.85 26.34 -23.30
CA CYS A 296 -28.67 26.00 -22.15
C CYS A 296 -28.41 26.93 -20.95
N ALA A 297 -27.32 27.69 -21.01
CA ALA A 297 -26.90 28.63 -19.98
C ALA A 297 -27.52 30.02 -20.17
N VAL A 298 -27.79 30.68 -19.05
CA VAL A 298 -28.05 32.12 -18.97
C VAL A 298 -26.78 32.90 -19.38
N PRO A 299 -26.88 34.06 -20.06
CA PRO A 299 -25.71 34.86 -20.42
C PRO A 299 -24.84 35.24 -19.21
N TYR A 300 -23.52 35.28 -19.42
CA TYR A 300 -22.51 35.45 -18.36
C TYR A 300 -22.70 36.72 -17.48
N PHE A 301 -23.23 37.80 -18.05
CA PHE A 301 -23.48 39.04 -17.32
C PHE A 301 -24.63 38.93 -16.29
N GLU A 302 -25.55 37.98 -16.48
CA GLU A 302 -26.64 37.66 -15.56
C GLU A 302 -26.23 36.55 -14.55
N ASP A 303 -25.34 35.62 -14.94
CA ASP A 303 -24.90 34.48 -14.11
C ASP A 303 -23.92 34.86 -12.98
N ALA A 304 -23.19 35.98 -13.12
CA ALA A 304 -22.14 36.37 -12.17
C ALA A 304 -22.65 37.12 -10.92
N VAL A 305 -23.96 37.38 -10.80
CA VAL A 305 -24.50 38.29 -9.78
C VAL A 305 -25.05 37.53 -8.57
N GLY A 306 -24.22 37.34 -7.54
CA GLY A 306 -24.66 36.93 -6.20
C GLY A 306 -24.05 35.63 -5.68
N ARG A 307 -24.52 35.18 -4.50
CA ARG A 307 -24.11 33.90 -3.92
C ARG A 307 -24.78 32.74 -4.66
N PRO A 308 -24.11 31.57 -4.81
CA PRO A 308 -24.73 30.38 -5.39
C PRO A 308 -26.09 30.08 -4.76
N SER A 309 -27.07 29.77 -5.60
CA SER A 309 -28.46 29.50 -5.19
C SER A 309 -28.88 28.16 -5.76
N ILE A 310 -29.57 27.37 -4.93
CA ILE A 310 -30.16 26.10 -5.34
C ILE A 310 -31.64 26.24 -5.74
N GLU A 311 -32.24 27.43 -5.61
CA GLU A 311 -33.62 27.66 -6.01
C GLU A 311 -33.78 27.51 -7.53
N PRO A 312 -34.67 26.63 -8.02
CA PRO A 312 -34.90 26.43 -9.44
C PRO A 312 -35.12 27.72 -10.22
N SER A 313 -35.97 28.63 -9.74
CA SER A 313 -36.30 29.89 -10.42
C SER A 313 -35.10 30.81 -10.68
N LYS A 314 -33.99 30.62 -9.97
CA LYS A 314 -32.73 31.37 -10.13
C LYS A 314 -31.67 30.58 -10.91
N SER A 315 -32.01 29.41 -11.43
CA SER A 315 -31.09 28.53 -12.13
C SER A 315 -30.45 29.22 -13.33
N SER A 316 -29.13 29.09 -13.42
CA SER A 316 -28.32 29.51 -14.56
C SER A 316 -28.46 28.58 -15.77
N ILE A 317 -29.17 27.46 -15.60
CA ILE A 317 -29.49 26.49 -16.64
C ILE A 317 -30.99 26.63 -16.95
N TYR A 318 -31.34 27.20 -18.11
CA TYR A 318 -32.71 27.60 -18.46
C TYR A 318 -33.74 26.47 -18.26
N PRO A 319 -33.54 25.24 -18.77
CA PRO A 319 -34.49 24.15 -18.54
C PRO A 319 -34.76 23.85 -17.06
N PHE A 320 -33.78 24.06 -16.19
CA PHE A 320 -33.91 23.75 -14.76
C PHE A 320 -34.63 24.85 -13.96
N GLN A 321 -34.98 25.97 -14.58
CA GLN A 321 -35.87 26.98 -13.96
C GLN A 321 -37.29 26.47 -13.73
N GLU A 322 -37.69 25.45 -14.50
CA GLU A 322 -39.02 24.83 -14.42
C GLU A 322 -39.08 23.67 -13.41
N LEU A 323 -37.98 23.34 -12.73
CA LEU A 323 -38.00 22.33 -11.67
C LEU A 323 -38.88 22.80 -10.51
N LYS A 324 -39.72 21.90 -10.01
CA LYS A 324 -40.58 22.17 -8.84
C LYS A 324 -39.80 22.32 -7.53
N ARG A 325 -38.60 21.73 -7.46
CA ARG A 325 -37.73 21.69 -6.29
C ARG A 325 -36.28 21.45 -6.73
N PRO A 326 -35.27 21.84 -5.94
CA PRO A 326 -33.88 21.45 -6.21
C PRO A 326 -33.74 19.93 -6.25
N LEU A 327 -32.87 19.44 -7.13
CA LEU A 327 -32.50 18.03 -7.21
C LEU A 327 -31.63 17.67 -5.99
N GLN A 328 -31.71 16.42 -5.55
CA GLN A 328 -30.77 15.89 -4.56
C GLN A 328 -29.39 15.64 -5.19
N PHE A 329 -29.38 15.22 -6.45
CA PHE A 329 -28.16 14.97 -7.22
C PHE A 329 -28.32 15.47 -8.65
N LEU A 330 -27.28 16.16 -9.14
CA LEU A 330 -27.18 16.58 -10.53
C LEU A 330 -25.78 16.30 -11.07
N GLY A 331 -25.68 15.34 -11.98
CA GLY A 331 -24.44 14.92 -12.63
C GLY A 331 -24.12 15.81 -13.84
N LEU A 332 -23.10 16.65 -13.72
CA LEU A 332 -22.63 17.58 -14.78
C LEU A 332 -21.15 17.40 -15.11
N TYR A 333 -20.54 16.28 -14.72
CA TYR A 333 -19.11 16.06 -14.92
C TYR A 333 -18.78 15.99 -16.42
N ASP A 334 -17.65 16.54 -16.86
CA ASP A 334 -17.30 16.69 -18.29
C ASP A 334 -18.38 17.43 -19.13
N THR A 335 -19.15 18.36 -18.53
CA THR A 335 -20.08 19.26 -19.25
C THR A 335 -19.70 20.72 -19.05
N THR A 336 -20.04 21.60 -20.00
CA THR A 336 -19.83 23.05 -19.82
C THR A 336 -20.74 23.67 -18.75
N LEU A 337 -21.84 22.98 -18.39
CA LEU A 337 -22.83 23.46 -17.43
C LEU A 337 -22.33 23.41 -15.98
N CYS A 338 -21.34 22.57 -15.65
CA CYS A 338 -20.81 22.51 -14.28
C CYS A 338 -20.12 23.81 -13.83
N ASN A 339 -19.74 24.66 -14.79
CA ASN A 339 -19.04 25.92 -14.54
C ASN A 339 -19.97 27.06 -14.11
N LEU A 340 -21.29 26.88 -14.22
CA LEU A 340 -22.28 27.90 -13.89
C LEU A 340 -22.41 28.13 -12.37
N THR A 341 -23.01 29.25 -11.98
CA THR A 341 -23.06 29.68 -10.57
C THR A 341 -24.29 29.16 -9.82
N HIS A 342 -25.48 29.29 -10.39
CA HIS A 342 -26.73 28.89 -9.75
C HIS A 342 -27.21 27.54 -10.32
N ILE A 343 -26.76 26.45 -9.69
CA ILE A 343 -27.12 25.08 -10.08
C ILE A 343 -28.15 24.55 -9.06
N PRO A 344 -29.38 24.20 -9.47
CA PRO A 344 -30.47 23.86 -8.55
C PRO A 344 -30.39 22.42 -8.03
N ALA A 345 -29.31 22.09 -7.33
CA ALA A 345 -29.12 20.78 -6.72
C ALA A 345 -28.28 20.84 -5.44
N TYR A 346 -28.52 19.90 -4.52
CA TYR A 346 -27.76 19.78 -3.26
C TYR A 346 -26.38 19.15 -3.47
N LYS A 347 -26.27 18.14 -4.34
CA LYS A 347 -25.02 17.48 -4.72
C LYS A 347 -24.81 17.62 -6.22
N VAL A 348 -23.70 18.22 -6.62
CA VAL A 348 -23.37 18.47 -8.04
C VAL A 348 -22.04 17.82 -8.34
N THR A 349 -21.95 17.01 -9.40
CA THR A 349 -20.65 16.52 -9.90
C THR A 349 -20.15 17.43 -11.01
N GLY A 350 -18.85 17.68 -11.08
CA GLY A 350 -18.27 18.59 -12.05
C GLY A 350 -16.76 18.77 -11.87
N ALA A 351 -16.18 19.68 -12.64
CA ALA A 351 -14.75 20.00 -12.57
C ALA A 351 -14.47 21.45 -12.12
N LYS A 352 -15.49 22.21 -11.68
CA LYS A 352 -15.34 23.63 -11.31
C LYS A 352 -14.57 23.83 -10.01
N ASN A 353 -14.78 22.97 -9.02
CA ASN A 353 -14.24 23.12 -7.67
C ASN A 353 -14.08 21.78 -6.94
N GLU A 354 -13.43 21.83 -5.78
CA GLU A 354 -13.13 20.69 -4.92
C GLU A 354 -14.39 19.85 -4.61
N ASP A 355 -15.50 20.48 -4.18
CA ASP A 355 -16.71 19.73 -3.81
C ASP A 355 -17.33 18.98 -5.01
N GLN A 356 -17.38 19.63 -6.18
CA GLN A 356 -17.84 18.99 -7.41
C GLN A 356 -17.00 17.79 -7.82
N ILE A 357 -15.68 17.87 -7.63
CA ILE A 357 -14.75 16.79 -7.95
C ILE A 357 -14.92 15.64 -6.95
N LEU A 358 -14.98 15.92 -5.65
CA LEU A 358 -15.20 14.89 -4.63
C LEU A 358 -16.55 14.20 -4.81
N ASN A 359 -17.60 14.96 -5.14
CA ASN A 359 -18.91 14.40 -5.50
C ASN A 359 -18.82 13.48 -6.72
N ALA A 360 -17.98 13.81 -7.72
CA ALA A 360 -17.78 12.99 -8.91
C ALA A 360 -17.04 11.68 -8.59
N ILE A 361 -15.96 11.75 -7.79
CA ILE A 361 -15.24 10.53 -7.37
C ILE A 361 -16.20 9.62 -6.60
N GLU A 362 -16.95 10.17 -5.64
CA GLU A 362 -17.90 9.40 -4.84
C GLU A 362 -19.02 8.76 -5.68
N ALA A 363 -19.55 9.47 -6.68
CA ALA A 363 -20.65 8.97 -7.51
C ALA A 363 -20.19 7.92 -8.54
N TYR A 364 -18.98 8.04 -9.08
CA TYR A 364 -18.57 7.28 -10.26
C TYR A 364 -17.56 6.17 -9.97
N THR A 365 -16.95 6.15 -8.78
CA THR A 365 -15.95 5.12 -8.42
C THR A 365 -16.51 3.71 -8.58
N GLU A 366 -17.77 3.41 -8.26
CA GLU A 366 -18.18 2.00 -8.21
C GLU A 366 -18.20 1.28 -9.56
N PHE A 367 -18.69 1.95 -10.62
CA PHE A 367 -19.03 1.32 -11.90
C PHE A 367 -18.43 2.04 -13.13
N ARG A 368 -17.70 3.15 -12.94
CA ARG A 368 -17.19 4.00 -14.04
C ARG A 368 -15.72 4.38 -13.82
N PRO A 369 -14.79 3.41 -13.84
CA PRO A 369 -13.39 3.66 -13.54
C PRO A 369 -12.76 4.77 -14.40
N GLU A 370 -13.19 4.90 -15.65
CA GLU A 370 -12.70 5.88 -16.63
C GLU A 370 -13.04 7.33 -16.22
N VAL A 371 -14.22 7.52 -15.62
CA VAL A 371 -14.67 8.83 -15.10
C VAL A 371 -14.01 9.09 -13.75
N ALA A 372 -13.97 8.08 -12.87
CA ALA A 372 -13.34 8.18 -11.56
C ALA A 372 -11.85 8.56 -11.66
N HIS A 373 -11.10 7.91 -12.56
CA HIS A 373 -9.70 8.23 -12.85
C HIS A 373 -9.50 9.71 -13.21
N LYS A 374 -10.36 10.28 -14.06
CA LYS A 374 -10.27 11.70 -14.44
C LYS A 374 -10.58 12.62 -13.27
N ALA A 375 -11.59 12.29 -12.47
CA ALA A 375 -11.97 13.09 -11.31
C ALA A 375 -10.85 13.07 -10.26
N ILE A 376 -10.23 11.91 -10.02
CA ILE A 376 -9.05 11.78 -9.15
C ILE A 376 -7.87 12.59 -9.72
N ASN A 377 -7.69 12.65 -11.04
CA ASN A 377 -6.65 13.48 -11.65
C ASN A 377 -6.88 14.98 -11.41
N HIS A 378 -8.12 15.47 -11.45
CA HIS A 378 -8.41 16.85 -11.05
C HIS A 378 -8.20 17.09 -9.55
N LEU A 379 -8.52 16.11 -8.70
CA LEU A 379 -8.21 16.18 -7.28
C LEU A 379 -6.69 16.24 -7.03
N PHE A 380 -5.91 15.47 -7.78
CA PHE A 380 -4.44 15.53 -7.75
C PHE A 380 -3.93 16.94 -8.08
N ASP A 381 -4.48 17.59 -9.12
CA ASP A 381 -4.09 18.96 -9.47
C ASP A 381 -4.43 19.95 -8.35
N ILE A 382 -5.58 19.80 -7.70
CA ILE A 382 -5.94 20.59 -6.51
C ILE A 382 -4.95 20.34 -5.38
N ALA A 383 -4.72 19.08 -4.99
CA ALA A 383 -3.87 18.73 -3.86
C ALA A 383 -2.40 19.16 -4.06
N ARG A 384 -1.94 19.21 -5.32
CA ARG A 384 -0.59 19.63 -5.67
C ARG A 384 -0.40 21.15 -5.66
N ILE A 385 -1.39 21.92 -6.10
CA ILE A 385 -1.25 23.36 -6.38
C ILE A 385 -1.92 24.22 -5.29
N GLN A 386 -2.93 23.67 -4.61
CA GLN A 386 -3.79 24.37 -3.67
C GLN A 386 -3.93 23.59 -2.36
N HIS A 387 -4.46 24.24 -1.32
CA HIS A 387 -4.79 23.57 -0.07
C HIS A 387 -6.11 22.79 -0.20
N CYS A 388 -6.09 21.49 0.10
CA CYS A 388 -7.30 20.65 0.08
C CYS A 388 -8.10 20.83 1.37
N ASN A 389 -9.33 21.36 1.28
CA ASN A 389 -10.12 21.71 2.46
C ASN A 389 -10.83 20.51 3.09
N GLN A 390 -11.24 19.54 2.27
CA GLN A 390 -11.93 18.31 2.68
C GLN A 390 -10.98 17.10 2.65
N LEU A 391 -9.80 17.24 3.23
CA LEU A 391 -8.74 16.22 3.15
C LEU A 391 -9.20 14.80 3.52
N LEU A 392 -9.90 14.63 4.65
CA LEU A 392 -10.34 13.30 5.10
C LEU A 392 -11.26 12.63 4.08
N ARG A 393 -12.19 13.40 3.51
CA ARG A 393 -13.12 12.93 2.49
C ARG A 393 -12.35 12.57 1.20
N ALA A 394 -11.44 13.44 0.77
CA ALA A 394 -10.58 13.20 -0.38
C ALA A 394 -9.76 11.90 -0.23
N LEU A 395 -9.11 11.73 0.93
CA LEU A 395 -8.29 10.56 1.22
C LEU A 395 -9.11 9.27 1.24
N GLN A 396 -10.27 9.26 1.90
CA GLN A 396 -11.18 8.10 1.92
C GLN A 396 -11.66 7.72 0.52
N LEU A 397 -12.00 8.71 -0.32
CA LEU A 397 -12.45 8.48 -1.69
C LEU A 397 -11.34 7.89 -2.56
N VAL A 398 -10.11 8.41 -2.46
CA VAL A 398 -8.95 7.88 -3.20
C VAL A 398 -8.59 6.47 -2.74
N ILE A 399 -8.58 6.20 -1.43
CA ILE A 399 -8.37 4.84 -0.88
C ILE A 399 -9.42 3.89 -1.43
N THR A 400 -10.69 4.30 -1.43
CA THR A 400 -11.80 3.47 -1.94
C THR A 400 -11.60 3.15 -3.42
N ALA A 401 -11.24 4.13 -4.24
CA ALA A 401 -10.99 3.91 -5.67
C ALA A 401 -9.81 2.96 -5.91
N LEU A 402 -8.71 3.12 -5.18
CA LEU A 402 -7.54 2.24 -5.29
C LEU A 402 -7.81 0.80 -4.82
N LYS A 403 -8.63 0.63 -3.77
CA LYS A 403 -9.07 -0.70 -3.30
C LYS A 403 -9.98 -1.36 -4.33
N LEU A 404 -10.96 -0.62 -4.86
CA LEU A 404 -11.98 -1.16 -5.74
C LEU A 404 -11.42 -1.52 -7.13
N HIS A 405 -10.50 -0.70 -7.64
CA HIS A 405 -9.93 -0.85 -8.97
C HIS A 405 -8.46 -1.22 -8.91
N LYS A 406 -8.16 -2.29 -8.18
CA LYS A 406 -6.79 -2.82 -8.03
C LYS A 406 -6.14 -3.18 -9.37
N TYR A 407 -6.93 -3.59 -10.36
CA TYR A 407 -6.45 -4.01 -11.68
C TYR A 407 -6.58 -2.94 -12.77
N ASP A 408 -7.09 -1.75 -12.45
CA ASP A 408 -7.13 -0.62 -13.38
C ASP A 408 -5.84 0.21 -13.29
N LYS A 409 -5.03 0.13 -14.33
CA LYS A 409 -3.74 0.85 -14.39
C LYS A 409 -3.91 2.36 -14.24
N SER A 410 -4.92 2.96 -14.88
CA SER A 410 -5.11 4.40 -14.90
C SER A 410 -5.47 4.93 -13.51
N ILE A 411 -6.38 4.25 -12.80
CA ILE A 411 -6.72 4.61 -11.42
C ILE A 411 -5.52 4.46 -10.49
N GLN A 412 -4.73 3.39 -10.63
CA GLN A 412 -3.59 3.15 -9.75
C GLN A 412 -2.50 4.21 -9.94
N VAL A 413 -2.26 4.66 -11.18
CA VAL A 413 -1.34 5.75 -11.49
C VAL A 413 -1.82 7.08 -10.88
N THR A 414 -3.05 7.51 -11.14
CA THR A 414 -3.51 8.83 -10.67
C THR A 414 -3.84 8.84 -9.18
N GLY A 415 -4.40 7.75 -8.65
CA GLY A 415 -4.70 7.62 -7.22
C GLY A 415 -3.44 7.58 -6.36
N SER A 416 -2.41 6.83 -6.75
CA SER A 416 -1.13 6.85 -6.02
C SER A 416 -0.45 8.22 -6.05
N ALA A 417 -0.54 8.95 -7.18
CA ALA A 417 -0.04 10.31 -7.28
C ALA A 417 -0.79 11.28 -6.34
N ALA A 418 -2.12 11.14 -6.25
CA ALA A 418 -2.95 11.94 -5.35
C ALA A 418 -2.62 11.65 -3.87
N LEU A 419 -2.42 10.38 -3.50
CA LEU A 419 -2.09 9.99 -2.13
C LEU A 419 -0.81 10.65 -1.61
N PHE A 420 0.23 10.78 -2.43
CA PHE A 420 1.47 11.44 -2.03
C PHE A 420 1.21 12.86 -1.48
N TYR A 421 0.39 13.65 -2.16
CA TYR A 421 0.06 15.02 -1.73
C TYR A 421 -0.94 15.04 -0.57
N LEU A 422 -1.93 14.13 -0.58
CA LEU A 422 -2.95 14.05 0.47
C LEU A 422 -2.42 13.49 1.81
N THR A 423 -1.19 12.97 1.83
CA THR A 423 -0.55 12.38 3.02
C THR A 423 0.65 13.17 3.51
N ASN A 424 0.84 14.39 3.01
CA ASN A 424 1.93 15.26 3.45
C ASN A 424 1.92 15.44 4.99
N THR A 425 3.09 15.61 5.59
CA THR A 425 3.31 15.62 7.05
C THR A 425 2.49 16.70 7.76
N GLU A 426 2.15 17.80 7.09
CA GLU A 426 1.27 18.86 7.58
C GLU A 426 -0.12 18.36 7.98
N TYR A 427 -0.60 17.29 7.34
CA TYR A 427 -1.92 16.73 7.56
C TYR A 427 -1.94 15.55 8.55
N ARG A 428 -0.78 15.20 9.12
CA ARG A 428 -0.63 14.01 9.96
C ARG A 428 -1.52 14.04 11.21
N THR A 429 -1.76 15.21 11.79
CA THR A 429 -2.59 15.39 13.00
C THR A 429 -4.07 15.16 12.75
N ASP A 430 -4.53 15.29 11.50
CA ASP A 430 -5.92 15.07 11.12
C ASP A 430 -6.25 13.59 10.84
N GLN A 431 -5.24 12.72 10.68
CA GLN A 431 -5.41 11.33 10.27
C GLN A 431 -5.25 10.33 11.42
N SER A 432 -6.23 9.47 11.69
CA SER A 432 -6.01 8.36 12.62
C SER A 432 -4.95 7.38 12.14
N ILE A 433 -4.48 6.56 13.07
CA ILE A 433 -3.65 5.39 12.80
C ILE A 433 -4.33 4.46 11.78
N ARG A 434 -5.66 4.29 11.85
CA ARG A 434 -6.39 3.41 10.95
C ARG A 434 -6.31 3.92 9.51
N LEU A 435 -6.61 5.19 9.29
CA LEU A 435 -6.59 5.78 7.96
C LEU A 435 -5.18 5.72 7.34
N ARG A 436 -4.14 6.01 8.16
CA ARG A 436 -2.73 5.86 7.75
C ARG A 436 -2.38 4.43 7.36
N ARG A 437 -2.82 3.43 8.14
CA ARG A 437 -2.64 2.00 7.78
C ARG A 437 -3.34 1.63 6.48
N GLU A 438 -4.54 2.16 6.24
CA GLU A 438 -5.25 1.94 4.98
C GLU A 438 -4.49 2.53 3.79
N VAL A 439 -3.89 3.71 3.93
CA VAL A 439 -2.99 4.29 2.90
C VAL A 439 -1.81 3.36 2.62
N ILE A 440 -1.09 2.94 3.66
CA ILE A 440 0.07 2.05 3.51
C ILE A 440 -0.36 0.75 2.78
N GLN A 441 -1.49 0.16 3.15
CA GLN A 441 -2.00 -1.04 2.49
C GLN A 441 -2.30 -0.84 1.00
N VAL A 442 -2.99 0.24 0.61
CA VAL A 442 -3.31 0.46 -0.82
C VAL A 442 -2.07 0.79 -1.64
N VAL A 443 -1.10 1.49 -1.05
CA VAL A 443 0.20 1.78 -1.68
C VAL A 443 0.96 0.47 -1.95
N LEU A 444 1.04 -0.42 -0.96
CA LEU A 444 1.70 -1.73 -1.15
C LEU A 444 0.94 -2.64 -2.13
N ASN A 445 -0.39 -2.58 -2.16
CA ASN A 445 -1.20 -3.29 -3.17
C ASN A 445 -0.83 -2.83 -4.59
N GLY A 446 -0.68 -1.51 -4.80
CA GLY A 446 -0.27 -0.93 -6.07
C GLY A 446 1.15 -1.37 -6.47
N MET A 447 2.09 -1.39 -5.51
CA MET A 447 3.47 -1.83 -5.73
C MET A 447 3.58 -3.32 -6.08
N GLU A 448 2.74 -4.18 -5.50
CA GLU A 448 2.71 -5.60 -5.87
C GLU A 448 2.23 -5.79 -7.31
N GLN A 449 1.13 -5.13 -7.65
CA GLN A 449 0.42 -5.36 -8.91
C GLN A 449 1.14 -4.71 -10.10
N TYR A 450 1.73 -3.53 -9.93
CA TYR A 450 2.30 -2.74 -11.04
C TYR A 450 3.78 -2.47 -10.83
N GLN A 451 4.63 -3.12 -11.63
CA GLN A 451 6.08 -2.88 -11.64
C GLN A 451 6.48 -1.64 -12.46
N GLU A 452 5.52 -0.84 -12.93
CA GLU A 452 5.80 0.38 -13.69
C GLU A 452 6.41 1.47 -12.79
N VAL A 453 7.47 2.11 -13.28
CA VAL A 453 8.26 3.12 -12.57
C VAL A 453 7.39 4.21 -11.95
N THR A 454 6.35 4.69 -12.65
CA THR A 454 5.49 5.78 -12.17
C THR A 454 4.71 5.38 -10.91
N VAL A 455 4.08 4.19 -10.91
CA VAL A 455 3.32 3.71 -9.74
C VAL A 455 4.27 3.46 -8.57
N GLN A 456 5.38 2.77 -8.85
CA GLN A 456 6.39 2.47 -7.82
C GLN A 456 6.95 3.75 -7.20
N ARG A 457 7.28 4.76 -8.01
CA ARG A 457 7.81 6.04 -7.55
C ARG A 457 6.80 6.78 -6.66
N ASN A 458 5.55 6.90 -7.10
CA ASN A 458 4.50 7.55 -6.31
C ASN A 458 4.28 6.84 -4.98
N CYS A 459 4.28 5.50 -5.01
CA CYS A 459 4.12 4.67 -3.83
C CYS A 459 5.28 4.84 -2.83
N CYS A 460 6.53 4.74 -3.28
CA CYS A 460 7.71 4.95 -2.43
C CYS A 460 7.73 6.37 -1.84
N LEU A 461 7.41 7.40 -2.63
CA LEU A 461 7.31 8.78 -2.12
C LEU A 461 6.22 8.92 -1.07
N THR A 462 5.08 8.24 -1.25
CA THR A 462 4.01 8.22 -0.26
C THR A 462 4.46 7.54 1.04
N LEU A 463 5.22 6.43 0.97
CA LEU A 463 5.78 5.77 2.15
C LEU A 463 6.74 6.66 2.94
N CYS A 464 7.51 7.53 2.27
CA CYS A 464 8.40 8.50 2.94
C CYS A 464 7.66 9.54 3.80
N ASN A 465 6.34 9.71 3.66
CA ASN A 465 5.56 10.63 4.49
C ASN A 465 5.25 10.04 5.89
N PHE A 466 5.49 8.75 6.11
CA PHE A 466 5.21 8.04 7.36
C PHE A 466 6.47 7.87 8.20
N SER A 467 6.30 7.68 9.52
CA SER A 467 7.42 7.32 10.40
C SER A 467 7.90 5.90 10.13
N ILE A 468 9.17 5.76 9.77
CA ILE A 468 9.83 4.49 9.47
C ILE A 468 10.83 4.20 10.60
N PRO A 469 10.85 2.98 11.19
CA PRO A 469 10.04 1.81 10.82
C PRO A 469 8.65 1.73 11.50
N GLU A 470 8.38 2.56 12.52
CA GLU A 470 7.24 2.44 13.45
C GLU A 470 5.88 2.23 12.78
N GLU A 471 5.54 3.01 11.75
CA GLU A 471 4.22 2.91 11.10
C GLU A 471 4.13 1.79 10.06
N LEU A 472 5.28 1.32 9.59
CA LEU A 472 5.38 0.27 8.57
C LEU A 472 5.55 -1.13 9.19
N GLU A 473 5.79 -1.21 10.50
CA GLU A 473 6.05 -2.45 11.24
C GLU A 473 5.00 -3.55 10.95
N PHE A 474 3.72 -3.20 10.92
CA PHE A 474 2.63 -4.16 10.65
C PHE A 474 2.64 -4.77 9.24
N GLN A 475 3.47 -4.24 8.33
CA GLN A 475 3.72 -4.74 6.97
C GLN A 475 5.21 -4.91 6.69
N TYR A 476 6.06 -5.00 7.72
CA TYR A 476 7.51 -4.91 7.59
C TYR A 476 8.10 -5.87 6.55
N HIS A 477 7.71 -7.15 6.62
CA HIS A 477 8.14 -8.18 5.68
C HIS A 477 7.77 -7.83 4.22
N ARG A 478 6.52 -7.41 4.02
CA ARG A 478 5.95 -7.10 2.70
C ARG A 478 6.60 -5.86 2.07
N VAL A 479 6.82 -4.80 2.86
CA VAL A 479 7.53 -3.60 2.41
C VAL A 479 8.94 -3.95 1.95
N ASN A 480 9.71 -4.69 2.76
CA ASN A 480 11.10 -5.04 2.42
C ASN A 480 11.16 -5.88 1.14
N GLN A 481 10.27 -6.87 0.97
CA GLN A 481 10.21 -7.66 -0.26
C GLN A 481 9.96 -6.80 -1.50
N LEU A 482 9.03 -5.84 -1.42
CA LEU A 482 8.72 -4.96 -2.55
C LEU A 482 9.86 -4.01 -2.88
N LEU A 483 10.50 -3.42 -1.87
CA LEU A 483 11.65 -2.54 -2.08
C LEU A 483 12.84 -3.30 -2.66
N LEU A 484 13.12 -4.51 -2.19
CA LEU A 484 14.18 -5.35 -2.76
C LEU A 484 13.90 -5.70 -4.23
N LYS A 485 12.65 -5.98 -4.58
CA LYS A 485 12.24 -6.23 -5.96
C LYS A 485 12.50 -5.03 -6.88
N ILE A 486 12.23 -3.80 -6.42
CA ILE A 486 12.54 -2.57 -7.19
C ILE A 486 14.05 -2.45 -7.46
N LEU A 487 14.88 -2.92 -6.53
CA LEU A 487 16.34 -2.82 -6.61
C LEU A 487 16.99 -3.95 -7.42
N GLU A 488 16.23 -4.95 -7.88
CA GLU A 488 16.74 -6.02 -8.72
C GLU A 488 17.35 -5.49 -10.03
N PRO A 489 18.47 -6.06 -10.51
CA PRO A 489 19.21 -5.55 -11.67
C PRO A 489 18.36 -5.33 -12.94
N ALA A 490 17.35 -6.17 -13.17
CA ALA A 490 16.47 -6.09 -14.33
C ALA A 490 15.50 -4.89 -14.30
N LEU A 491 15.33 -4.25 -13.15
CA LEU A 491 14.30 -3.24 -12.89
C LEU A 491 14.88 -1.88 -12.46
N GLN A 492 16.20 -1.71 -12.54
CA GLN A 492 16.87 -0.51 -12.02
C GLN A 492 16.65 0.73 -12.90
N ASP A 493 15.54 1.41 -12.66
CA ASP A 493 15.35 2.81 -13.04
C ASP A 493 16.02 3.73 -12.00
N GLU A 494 16.95 4.58 -12.44
CA GLU A 494 17.72 5.46 -11.55
C GLU A 494 16.84 6.43 -10.75
N SER A 495 15.67 6.81 -11.29
CA SER A 495 14.78 7.79 -10.67
C SER A 495 14.11 7.26 -9.40
N ILE A 496 13.90 5.94 -9.31
CA ILE A 496 13.30 5.29 -8.14
C ILE A 496 14.32 4.65 -7.22
N GLN A 497 15.45 4.19 -7.77
CA GLN A 497 16.52 3.51 -7.02
C GLN A 497 16.92 4.27 -5.77
N ARG A 498 17.14 5.60 -5.87
CA ARG A 498 17.50 6.45 -4.73
C ARG A 498 16.47 6.43 -3.61
N ILE A 499 15.18 6.44 -3.96
CA ILE A 499 14.09 6.44 -2.98
C ILE A 499 14.00 5.07 -2.30
N ALA A 500 14.10 3.99 -3.09
CA ALA A 500 14.03 2.63 -2.58
C ALA A 500 15.19 2.30 -1.62
N VAL A 501 16.43 2.67 -1.97
CA VAL A 501 17.59 2.46 -1.06
C VAL A 501 17.46 3.32 0.20
N HIS A 502 16.98 4.56 0.09
CA HIS A 502 16.71 5.40 1.26
C HIS A 502 15.70 4.75 2.22
N LEU A 503 14.58 4.25 1.69
CA LEU A 503 13.57 3.52 2.47
C LEU A 503 14.15 2.25 3.11
N CYS A 504 14.92 1.46 2.35
CA CYS A 504 15.61 0.28 2.86
C CYS A 504 16.54 0.62 4.05
N ASN A 505 17.37 1.67 3.92
CA ASN A 505 18.26 2.09 4.98
C ASN A 505 17.49 2.52 6.25
N ALA A 506 16.40 3.27 6.08
CA ALA A 506 15.55 3.68 7.20
C ALA A 506 14.88 2.48 7.90
N LEU A 507 14.45 1.47 7.14
CA LEU A 507 13.79 0.27 7.67
C LEU A 507 14.71 -0.63 8.50
N VAL A 508 16.02 -0.67 8.20
CA VAL A 508 16.98 -1.51 8.93
C VAL A 508 17.68 -0.79 10.09
N CYS A 509 17.51 0.52 10.19
CA CYS A 509 18.20 1.34 11.19
C CYS A 509 17.74 1.08 12.63
N GLN A 510 16.44 0.88 12.88
CA GLN A 510 15.86 0.82 14.24
C GLN A 510 15.00 -0.43 14.48
N VAL A 511 15.41 -1.57 13.97
CA VAL A 511 14.69 -2.85 14.14
C VAL A 511 15.48 -3.85 14.97
N ASP A 512 14.77 -4.80 15.57
CA ASP A 512 15.36 -5.90 16.31
C ASP A 512 16.17 -6.86 15.41
N ASN A 513 16.95 -7.73 16.06
CA ASN A 513 17.86 -8.63 15.37
C ASN A 513 17.10 -9.70 14.55
N ASP A 514 15.92 -10.14 15.01
CA ASP A 514 15.08 -11.10 14.28
C ASP A 514 14.62 -10.54 12.92
N HIS A 515 14.19 -9.28 12.89
CA HIS A 515 13.83 -8.60 11.64
C HIS A 515 15.04 -8.43 10.72
N LYS A 516 16.21 -8.03 11.24
CA LYS A 516 17.44 -7.90 10.44
C LYS A 516 17.86 -9.23 9.81
N GLU A 517 17.82 -10.32 10.57
CA GLU A 517 18.14 -11.66 10.04
C GLU A 517 17.13 -12.11 8.98
N ALA A 518 15.83 -11.88 9.21
CA ALA A 518 14.80 -12.21 8.25
C ALA A 518 15.00 -11.45 6.93
N VAL A 519 15.29 -10.15 6.98
CA VAL A 519 15.54 -9.32 5.80
C VAL A 519 16.86 -9.71 5.10
N GLY A 520 17.89 -10.06 5.86
CA GLY A 520 19.12 -10.64 5.31
C GLY A 520 18.84 -11.88 4.45
N LYS A 521 18.06 -12.82 5.00
CA LYS A 521 17.62 -14.05 4.32
C LYS A 521 16.75 -13.80 3.07
N MET A 522 16.14 -12.62 2.92
CA MET A 522 15.43 -12.21 1.70
C MET A 522 16.37 -11.76 0.57
N GLY A 523 17.68 -11.70 0.80
CA GLY A 523 18.67 -11.28 -0.21
C GLY A 523 19.07 -9.80 -0.10
N PHE A 524 18.76 -9.13 1.01
CA PHE A 524 19.07 -7.70 1.19
C PHE A 524 20.57 -7.40 1.04
N VAL A 525 21.43 -8.18 1.71
CA VAL A 525 22.88 -7.99 1.69
C VAL A 525 23.42 -8.09 0.26
N THR A 526 23.03 -9.13 -0.46
CA THR A 526 23.45 -9.36 -1.86
C THR A 526 22.96 -8.23 -2.78
N THR A 527 21.72 -7.77 -2.61
CA THR A 527 21.16 -6.67 -3.41
C THR A 527 21.93 -5.37 -3.22
N MET A 528 22.26 -5.00 -1.98
CA MET A 528 23.05 -3.79 -1.70
C MET A 528 24.47 -3.89 -2.25
N LEU A 529 25.12 -5.05 -2.14
CA LEU A 529 26.45 -5.27 -2.72
C LEU A 529 26.44 -5.19 -4.25
N ASN A 530 25.42 -5.71 -4.91
CA ASN A 530 25.26 -5.59 -6.36
C ASN A 530 25.09 -4.12 -6.79
N LEU A 531 24.35 -3.31 -6.03
CA LEU A 531 24.21 -1.87 -6.27
C LEU A 531 25.56 -1.15 -6.14
N ILE A 532 26.30 -1.44 -5.08
CA ILE A 532 27.64 -0.88 -4.86
C ILE A 532 28.58 -1.26 -6.00
N GLN A 533 28.59 -2.54 -6.39
CA GLN A 533 29.44 -3.03 -7.49
C GLN A 533 29.13 -2.31 -8.80
N LYS A 534 27.85 -2.11 -9.12
CA LYS A 534 27.45 -1.36 -10.32
C LYS A 534 27.92 0.09 -10.25
N LYS A 535 27.65 0.79 -9.14
CA LYS A 535 28.04 2.20 -8.96
C LYS A 535 29.55 2.40 -8.98
N LEU A 536 30.30 1.45 -8.43
CA LEU A 536 31.76 1.41 -8.51
C LEU A 536 32.24 1.23 -9.96
N HIS A 537 31.64 0.31 -10.73
CA HIS A 537 31.94 0.12 -12.15
C HIS A 537 31.69 1.40 -12.97
N ASP A 538 30.58 2.09 -12.67
CA ASP A 538 30.21 3.37 -13.29
C ASP A 538 31.06 4.54 -12.78
N LYS A 539 31.96 4.32 -11.82
CA LYS A 539 32.80 5.34 -11.14
C LYS A 539 31.96 6.46 -10.51
N MET A 540 30.79 6.10 -9.99
CA MET A 540 29.84 7.02 -9.37
C MET A 540 29.73 6.77 -7.87
N CYS A 541 30.10 7.78 -7.07
CA CYS A 541 29.81 7.83 -5.63
C CYS A 541 28.69 8.85 -5.38
N ASP A 542 27.44 8.39 -5.50
CA ASP A 542 26.23 9.16 -5.21
C ASP A 542 25.55 8.68 -3.91
N GLN A 543 24.42 9.30 -3.56
CA GLN A 543 23.63 8.91 -2.38
C GLN A 543 23.18 7.44 -2.40
N VAL A 544 23.06 6.81 -3.58
CA VAL A 544 22.69 5.39 -3.68
C VAL A 544 23.82 4.54 -3.12
N MET A 545 25.07 4.83 -3.51
CA MET A 545 26.24 4.12 -2.96
C MET A 545 26.36 4.34 -1.44
N GLU A 546 26.26 5.59 -0.99
CA GLU A 546 26.39 5.93 0.44
C GLU A 546 25.29 5.28 1.29
N PHE A 547 24.03 5.33 0.85
CA PHE A 547 22.92 4.68 1.56
C PHE A 547 22.99 3.16 1.48
N SER A 548 23.54 2.57 0.41
CA SER A 548 23.71 1.12 0.33
C SER A 548 24.72 0.62 1.37
N TRP A 549 25.85 1.32 1.52
CA TRP A 549 26.83 1.01 2.57
C TRP A 549 26.28 1.28 3.98
N SER A 550 25.54 2.37 4.17
CA SER A 550 24.86 2.66 5.44
C SER A 550 23.83 1.59 5.81
N ALA A 551 23.06 1.10 4.83
CA ALA A 551 22.10 0.03 5.03
C ALA A 551 22.78 -1.29 5.39
N LEU A 552 23.91 -1.61 4.74
CA LEU A 552 24.72 -2.78 5.08
C LEU A 552 25.33 -2.67 6.49
N TRP A 553 25.81 -1.49 6.88
CA TRP A 553 26.29 -1.25 8.25
C TRP A 553 25.17 -1.51 9.28
N ASN A 554 23.96 -1.00 9.03
CA ASN A 554 22.83 -1.21 9.93
C ASN A 554 22.35 -2.66 10.01
N ILE A 555 22.29 -3.37 8.87
CA ILE A 555 21.78 -4.75 8.83
C ILE A 555 22.78 -5.78 9.36
N THR A 556 24.09 -5.44 9.42
CA THR A 556 25.15 -6.31 9.98
C THR A 556 25.37 -6.09 11.48
N ASP A 557 24.84 -5.01 12.04
CA ASP A 557 24.96 -4.70 13.47
C ASP A 557 24.28 -5.80 14.31
N GLU A 558 25.07 -6.41 15.21
CA GLU A 558 24.69 -7.52 16.09
C GLU A 558 24.09 -8.76 15.36
N THR A 559 24.43 -9.00 14.09
CA THR A 559 23.86 -10.10 13.29
C THR A 559 24.95 -10.90 12.56
N PRO A 560 25.50 -11.96 13.20
CA PRO A 560 26.60 -12.75 12.64
C PRO A 560 26.33 -13.35 11.26
N ASP A 561 25.11 -13.85 11.02
CA ASP A 561 24.72 -14.42 9.72
C ASP A 561 24.83 -13.38 8.59
N ASN A 562 24.42 -12.13 8.85
CA ASN A 562 24.50 -11.05 7.85
C ASN A 562 25.95 -10.61 7.61
N CYS A 563 26.79 -10.59 8.66
CA CYS A 563 28.24 -10.36 8.53
C CYS A 563 28.90 -11.45 7.67
N GLU A 564 28.54 -12.71 7.88
CA GLU A 564 29.05 -13.83 7.08
C GLU A 564 28.59 -13.73 5.63
N MET A 565 27.32 -13.40 5.39
CA MET A 565 26.79 -13.15 4.04
C MET A 565 27.56 -12.04 3.31
N PHE A 566 27.89 -10.94 3.99
CA PHE A 566 28.70 -9.86 3.42
C PHE A 566 30.07 -10.36 2.93
N LEU A 567 30.78 -11.15 3.74
CA LEU A 567 32.08 -11.72 3.37
C LEU A 567 31.96 -12.68 2.18
N ASN A 568 30.97 -13.60 2.24
CA ASN A 568 30.72 -14.58 1.19
C ASN A 568 30.34 -13.94 -0.16
N CYS A 569 29.72 -12.77 -0.15
CA CYS A 569 29.30 -12.04 -1.34
C CYS A 569 30.35 -11.02 -1.84
N ARG A 570 31.65 -11.27 -1.64
CA ARG A 570 32.77 -10.41 -2.09
C ARG A 570 32.78 -8.99 -1.47
N GLY A 571 32.15 -8.80 -0.31
CA GLY A 571 32.07 -7.50 0.35
C GLY A 571 33.44 -6.86 0.63
N MET A 572 34.43 -7.69 1.00
CA MET A 572 35.81 -7.24 1.24
C MET A 572 36.51 -6.73 -0.02
N THR A 573 36.28 -7.37 -1.16
CA THR A 573 36.84 -6.92 -2.44
C THR A 573 36.25 -5.57 -2.82
N LEU A 574 34.93 -5.42 -2.72
CA LEU A 574 34.24 -4.16 -3.02
C LEU A 574 34.69 -3.02 -2.11
N PHE A 575 34.92 -3.31 -0.82
CA PHE A 575 35.49 -2.34 0.12
C PHE A 575 36.84 -1.79 -0.36
N LEU A 576 37.78 -2.67 -0.71
CA LEU A 576 39.13 -2.27 -1.14
C LEU A 576 39.09 -1.47 -2.45
N GLU A 577 38.27 -1.91 -3.41
CA GLU A 577 38.11 -1.22 -4.70
C GLU A 577 37.44 0.16 -4.51
N CYS A 578 36.42 0.28 -3.64
CA CYS A 578 35.80 1.56 -3.31
C CYS A 578 36.77 2.53 -2.63
N LEU A 579 37.57 2.07 -1.67
CA LEU A 579 38.57 2.89 -0.99
C LEU A 579 39.63 3.42 -1.97
N GLN A 580 40.03 2.59 -2.94
CA GLN A 580 40.99 2.97 -3.98
C GLN A 580 40.40 3.97 -4.98
N GLU A 581 39.17 3.76 -5.43
CA GLU A 581 38.53 4.62 -6.45
C GLU A 581 38.03 5.96 -5.87
N PHE A 582 37.64 5.99 -4.59
CA PHE A 582 36.99 7.16 -3.97
C PHE A 582 37.71 7.70 -2.71
N PRO A 583 39.02 8.00 -2.75
CA PRO A 583 39.83 8.33 -1.57
C PRO A 583 39.38 9.60 -0.80
N ASP A 584 38.64 10.50 -1.45
CA ASP A 584 38.20 11.76 -0.86
C ASP A 584 36.77 11.68 -0.26
N LYS A 585 36.11 10.52 -0.31
CA LYS A 585 34.70 10.35 0.11
C LYS A 585 34.58 9.90 1.56
N GLN A 586 34.69 10.85 2.49
CA GLN A 586 34.76 10.54 3.93
C GLN A 586 33.50 9.88 4.50
N GLU A 587 32.29 10.30 4.07
CA GLU A 587 31.05 9.67 4.56
C GLU A 587 30.93 8.21 4.10
N LEU A 588 31.34 7.92 2.87
CA LEU A 588 31.42 6.56 2.33
C LEU A 588 32.40 5.72 3.17
N HIS A 589 33.60 6.25 3.43
CA HIS A 589 34.62 5.56 4.24
C HIS A 589 34.11 5.26 5.64
N ARG A 590 33.44 6.21 6.28
CA ARG A 590 32.84 6.02 7.60
C ARG A 590 31.84 4.85 7.60
N ASN A 591 30.91 4.82 6.65
CA ASN A 591 29.91 3.75 6.55
C ASN A 591 30.56 2.38 6.30
N MET A 592 31.55 2.33 5.42
CA MET A 592 32.30 1.12 5.11
C MET A 592 33.08 0.58 6.32
N LEU A 593 33.76 1.46 7.05
CA LEU A 593 34.55 1.09 8.23
C LEU A 593 33.65 0.68 9.40
N GLY A 594 32.52 1.34 9.59
CA GLY A 594 31.52 0.94 10.59
C GLY A 594 31.03 -0.49 10.37
N LEU A 595 30.71 -0.85 9.13
CA LEU A 595 30.33 -2.23 8.76
C LEU A 595 31.44 -3.23 9.12
N LEU A 596 32.68 -2.93 8.75
CA LEU A 596 33.81 -3.82 9.05
C LEU A 596 34.09 -3.92 10.56
N GLY A 597 33.76 -2.88 11.33
CA GLY A 597 33.66 -2.94 12.79
C GLY A 597 32.77 -4.09 13.24
N ASN A 598 31.51 -4.09 12.79
CA ASN A 598 30.54 -5.14 13.13
C ASN A 598 31.02 -6.55 12.72
N VAL A 599 31.67 -6.69 11.55
CA VAL A 599 32.23 -7.97 11.11
C VAL A 599 33.37 -8.42 12.02
N ALA A 600 34.26 -7.50 12.41
CA ALA A 600 35.39 -7.79 13.28
C ALA A 600 34.95 -8.19 14.70
N GLU A 601 33.79 -7.74 15.17
CA GLU A 601 33.24 -8.17 16.45
C GLU A 601 32.95 -9.69 16.49
N VAL A 602 32.60 -10.28 15.34
CA VAL A 602 32.28 -11.71 15.20
C VAL A 602 33.56 -12.56 15.14
N ARG A 603 33.92 -13.19 16.26
CA ARG A 603 35.13 -14.02 16.41
C ARG A 603 35.33 -15.04 15.29
N ALA A 604 34.27 -15.72 14.86
CA ALA A 604 34.37 -16.76 13.82
C ALA A 604 34.75 -16.22 12.43
N LEU A 605 34.53 -14.92 12.18
CA LEU A 605 34.77 -14.28 10.88
C LEU A 605 36.11 -13.56 10.78
N ARG A 606 36.74 -13.19 11.91
CA ARG A 606 38.05 -12.50 11.96
C ARG A 606 39.16 -13.18 11.15
N PRO A 607 39.27 -14.53 11.09
CA PRO A 607 40.28 -15.17 10.24
C PRO A 607 40.16 -14.78 8.76
N GLN A 608 38.96 -14.45 8.27
CA GLN A 608 38.76 -14.00 6.89
C GLN A 608 39.19 -12.54 6.66
N LEU A 609 39.26 -11.72 7.72
CA LEU A 609 39.78 -10.35 7.66
C LEU A 609 41.31 -10.31 7.68
N LEU A 610 41.94 -11.36 8.22
CA LEU A 610 43.39 -11.44 8.39
C LEU A 610 44.09 -11.78 7.05
N THR A 611 44.20 -10.79 6.17
CA THR A 611 44.95 -10.87 4.91
C THR A 611 46.01 -9.76 4.83
N PRO A 612 47.16 -9.97 4.15
CA PRO A 612 48.23 -8.96 4.12
C PRO A 612 47.76 -7.63 3.54
N GLN A 613 46.94 -7.67 2.49
CA GLN A 613 46.39 -6.49 1.83
C GLN A 613 45.46 -5.72 2.78
N PHE A 614 44.53 -6.41 3.43
CA PHE A 614 43.55 -5.78 4.31
C PHE A 614 44.20 -5.15 5.54
N ILE A 615 45.09 -5.88 6.21
CA ILE A 615 45.77 -5.36 7.40
C ILE A 615 46.68 -4.18 7.04
N SER A 616 47.36 -4.21 5.89
CA SER A 616 48.17 -3.07 5.44
C SER A 616 47.30 -1.83 5.24
N VAL A 617 46.17 -1.96 4.55
CA VAL A 617 45.21 -0.86 4.35
C VAL A 617 44.70 -0.31 5.68
N PHE A 618 44.26 -1.16 6.60
CA PHE A 618 43.78 -0.72 7.91
C PHE A 618 44.87 -0.08 8.75
N SER A 619 46.10 -0.59 8.64
CA SER A 619 47.25 0.01 9.31
C SER A 619 47.57 1.39 8.75
N ASP A 620 47.40 1.63 7.44
CA ASP A 620 47.60 2.94 6.81
C ASP A 620 46.48 3.94 7.15
N LEU A 621 45.26 3.46 7.33
CA LEU A 621 44.14 4.30 7.77
C LEU A 621 44.30 4.84 9.20
N LEU A 622 45.19 4.26 10.02
CA LEU A 622 45.51 4.78 11.36
C LEU A 622 46.11 6.19 11.32
N ASP A 623 46.83 6.53 10.25
CA ASP A 623 47.44 7.85 10.05
C ASP A 623 46.47 8.88 9.46
N SER A 624 45.25 8.46 9.12
CA SER A 624 44.24 9.33 8.52
C SER A 624 43.71 10.37 9.52
N LYS A 625 43.72 11.63 9.07
CA LYS A 625 43.12 12.79 9.77
C LYS A 625 41.80 13.23 9.16
N ALA A 626 41.24 12.38 8.30
CA ALA A 626 40.04 12.70 7.56
C ALA A 626 38.79 12.55 8.45
N ASP A 627 37.87 13.52 8.35
CA ASP A 627 36.71 13.67 9.25
C ASP A 627 37.10 13.67 10.75
N GLY A 628 38.21 14.34 11.07
CA GLY A 628 38.77 14.36 12.42
C GLY A 628 39.52 13.06 12.74
N ILE A 629 39.07 12.33 13.77
CA ILE A 629 39.63 11.03 14.16
C ILE A 629 38.76 9.85 13.71
N GLU A 630 37.67 10.08 12.97
CA GLU A 630 36.67 9.03 12.67
C GLU A 630 37.24 7.84 11.93
N VAL A 631 37.96 8.10 10.83
CA VAL A 631 38.53 7.05 9.98
C VAL A 631 39.57 6.23 10.76
N SER A 632 40.51 6.91 11.41
CA SER A 632 41.58 6.27 12.19
C SER A 632 41.06 5.56 13.43
N TYR A 633 40.04 6.11 14.11
CA TYR A 633 39.38 5.47 15.24
C TYR A 633 38.70 4.15 14.84
N ASN A 634 37.90 4.16 13.76
CA ASN A 634 37.19 2.97 13.31
C ASN A 634 38.16 1.90 12.78
N ALA A 635 39.20 2.31 12.06
CA ALA A 635 40.26 1.39 11.62
C ALA A 635 40.97 0.72 12.82
N CYS A 636 41.30 1.51 13.84
CA CYS A 636 41.89 0.99 15.07
C CYS A 636 40.95 0.07 15.85
N GLY A 637 39.63 0.31 15.81
CA GLY A 637 38.63 -0.57 16.40
C GLY A 637 38.59 -1.95 15.74
N VAL A 638 38.55 -2.00 14.41
CA VAL A 638 38.64 -3.27 13.65
C VAL A 638 39.93 -4.02 14.00
N LEU A 639 41.07 -3.34 13.98
CA LEU A 639 42.36 -3.93 14.35
C LEU A 639 42.37 -4.40 15.81
N SER A 640 41.73 -3.69 16.73
CA SER A 640 41.66 -4.06 18.15
C SER A 640 40.93 -5.39 18.36
N HIS A 641 39.85 -5.64 17.61
CA HIS A 641 39.14 -6.93 17.64
C HIS A 641 39.98 -8.08 17.05
N ILE A 642 40.75 -7.82 15.99
CA ILE A 642 41.66 -8.82 15.40
C ILE A 642 42.82 -9.11 16.36
N MET A 643 43.47 -8.07 16.90
CA MET A 643 44.61 -8.20 17.82
C MET A 643 44.25 -8.99 19.08
N PHE A 644 43.00 -8.87 19.54
CA PHE A 644 42.47 -9.57 20.71
C PHE A 644 42.54 -11.10 20.60
N ASP A 645 42.49 -11.68 19.38
CA ASP A 645 42.61 -13.14 19.21
C ASP A 645 44.00 -13.68 19.57
N GLY A 646 44.99 -12.79 19.71
CA GLY A 646 46.33 -13.11 20.18
C GLY A 646 47.33 -13.46 19.09
N PRO A 647 48.59 -13.73 19.47
CA PRO A 647 49.68 -13.98 18.52
C PRO A 647 49.47 -15.27 17.71
N ASP A 648 48.92 -16.32 18.32
CA ASP A 648 48.71 -17.62 17.65
C ASP A 648 47.71 -17.54 16.49
N ALA A 649 46.79 -16.57 16.53
CA ALA A 649 45.85 -16.30 15.44
C ALA A 649 46.49 -15.52 14.28
N TRP A 650 47.65 -14.88 14.50
CA TRP A 650 48.33 -14.06 13.50
C TRP A 650 49.22 -14.92 12.59
N VAL A 651 48.59 -15.60 11.64
CA VAL A 651 49.27 -16.57 10.74
C VAL A 651 50.03 -15.94 9.56
N MET A 652 50.09 -14.61 9.47
CA MET A 652 50.72 -13.89 8.35
C MET A 652 52.13 -13.43 8.68
N GLU A 653 53.03 -13.48 7.69
CA GLU A 653 54.41 -13.01 7.85
C GLU A 653 54.52 -11.48 7.82
N GLU A 654 53.83 -10.82 6.90
CA GLU A 654 53.80 -9.35 6.77
C GLU A 654 52.36 -8.85 6.52
N PRO A 655 51.95 -7.72 7.13
CA PRO A 655 52.71 -6.94 8.12
C PRO A 655 52.82 -7.69 9.46
N ARG A 656 53.96 -7.54 10.13
CA ARG A 656 54.19 -8.14 11.47
C ARG A 656 53.19 -7.59 12.49
N ARG A 657 52.66 -8.47 13.34
CA ARG A 657 51.70 -8.13 14.39
C ARG A 657 52.19 -6.98 15.26
N GLU A 658 53.45 -7.04 15.69
CA GLU A 658 54.07 -6.04 16.56
C GLU A 658 54.15 -4.66 15.88
N ALA A 659 54.49 -4.62 14.58
CA ALA A 659 54.56 -3.36 13.84
C ALA A 659 53.19 -2.68 13.72
N VAL A 660 52.13 -3.47 13.51
CA VAL A 660 50.75 -2.94 13.48
C VAL A 660 50.33 -2.47 14.88
N MET A 661 50.68 -3.21 15.94
CA MET A 661 50.40 -2.79 17.32
C MET A 661 51.07 -1.46 17.68
N GLU A 662 52.33 -1.24 17.29
CA GLU A 662 53.02 0.05 17.51
C GLU A 662 52.31 1.20 16.79
N ARG A 663 51.91 1.02 15.53
CA ARG A 663 51.13 2.05 14.79
C ARG A 663 49.79 2.34 15.47
N MET A 664 49.11 1.32 16.00
CA MET A 664 47.87 1.52 16.77
C MET A 664 48.12 2.35 18.04
N TRP A 665 49.22 2.11 18.77
CA TRP A 665 49.59 2.91 19.93
C TRP A 665 49.84 4.38 19.57
N GLU A 666 50.60 4.62 18.50
CA GLU A 666 50.88 5.98 18.00
C GLU A 666 49.59 6.71 17.62
N ALA A 667 48.67 6.02 16.92
CA ALA A 667 47.38 6.58 16.55
C ALA A 667 46.54 6.96 17.78
N ILE A 668 46.36 6.05 18.74
CA ILE A 668 45.54 6.31 19.95
C ILE A 668 46.10 7.49 20.76
N ARG A 669 47.43 7.58 20.89
CA ARG A 669 48.10 8.69 21.59
C ARG A 669 47.94 10.03 20.89
N SER A 670 47.76 10.03 19.57
CA SER A 670 47.61 11.25 18.79
C SER A 670 46.23 11.91 18.92
N TRP A 671 45.21 11.16 19.37
CA TRP A 671 43.84 11.64 19.42
C TRP A 671 43.56 12.49 20.66
N ASP A 672 42.82 13.59 20.48
CA ASP A 672 42.25 14.34 21.59
C ASP A 672 41.04 13.58 22.15
N VAL A 673 41.07 13.29 23.46
CA VAL A 673 39.97 12.62 24.18
C VAL A 673 38.66 13.40 24.14
N ASN A 674 38.67 14.71 23.87
CA ASN A 674 37.45 15.51 23.74
C ASN A 674 36.90 15.57 22.31
N SER A 675 37.52 14.86 21.37
CA SER A 675 37.08 14.79 19.98
C SER A 675 35.64 14.25 19.90
N ARG A 676 34.75 15.03 19.26
CA ARG A 676 33.38 14.60 18.98
C ARG A 676 33.38 13.62 17.82
N ARG A 677 32.49 12.63 17.91
CA ARG A 677 32.34 11.60 16.90
C ARG A 677 30.88 11.37 16.53
N ASN A 678 30.62 11.09 15.26
CA ASN A 678 29.32 10.76 14.69
C ASN A 678 29.06 9.24 14.75
N ILE A 679 29.24 8.66 15.94
CA ILE A 679 28.97 7.24 16.22
C ILE A 679 27.99 7.15 17.38
N ASN A 680 26.95 6.33 17.20
CA ASN A 680 25.90 6.12 18.18
C ASN A 680 25.92 4.67 18.68
N TYR A 681 26.61 4.42 19.78
CA TYR A 681 26.64 3.08 20.39
C TYR A 681 25.31 2.76 21.06
N ARG A 682 24.68 1.66 20.61
CA ARG A 682 23.47 1.09 21.22
C ARG A 682 23.81 0.18 22.41
N SER A 683 24.94 -0.51 22.32
CA SER A 683 25.55 -1.31 23.38
C SER A 683 27.06 -1.08 23.41
N PHE A 684 27.67 -1.24 24.57
CA PHE A 684 29.12 -1.34 24.77
C PHE A 684 29.62 -2.77 24.87
N GLU A 685 28.76 -3.78 24.77
CA GLU A 685 29.18 -5.18 24.88
C GLU A 685 30.41 -5.52 24.01
N PRO A 686 30.50 -5.09 22.73
CA PRO A 686 31.69 -5.36 21.92
C PRO A 686 32.98 -4.73 22.45
N ILE A 687 32.91 -3.48 22.94
CA ILE A 687 34.06 -2.78 23.53
C ILE A 687 34.44 -3.42 24.87
N LEU A 688 33.44 -3.75 25.70
CA LEU A 688 33.64 -4.32 27.03
C LEU A 688 34.32 -5.69 26.98
N ARG A 689 34.06 -6.50 25.96
CA ARG A 689 34.73 -7.79 25.72
C ARG A 689 36.25 -7.66 25.55
N LEU A 690 36.75 -6.50 25.11
CA LEU A 690 38.18 -6.26 24.90
C LEU A 690 38.94 -5.89 26.17
N LEU A 691 38.25 -5.56 27.27
CA LEU A 691 38.87 -5.08 28.50
C LEU A 691 39.60 -6.19 29.30
N PRO A 692 38.98 -7.31 29.69
CA PRO A 692 39.63 -8.26 30.59
C PRO A 692 40.56 -9.22 29.83
N GLN A 693 41.78 -8.78 29.49
CA GLN A 693 42.79 -9.59 28.79
C GLN A 693 44.20 -8.99 28.91
N SER A 694 45.23 -9.82 28.74
CA SER A 694 46.65 -9.44 28.77
C SER A 694 47.41 -9.77 27.48
N ILE A 695 46.75 -10.38 26.51
CA ILE A 695 47.34 -10.96 25.29
C ILE A 695 47.58 -9.89 24.21
N ALA A 696 46.82 -8.82 24.23
CA ALA A 696 46.87 -7.72 23.27
C ALA A 696 46.72 -6.35 23.96
N PRO A 697 47.77 -5.83 24.63
CA PRO A 697 47.69 -4.61 25.42
C PRO A 697 47.11 -3.39 24.67
N VAL A 698 47.42 -3.24 23.37
CA VAL A 698 46.90 -2.13 22.55
C VAL A 698 45.38 -2.20 22.35
N SER A 699 44.81 -3.41 22.28
CA SER A 699 43.36 -3.62 22.15
C SER A 699 42.63 -3.23 23.43
N GLN A 700 43.18 -3.61 24.60
CA GLN A 700 42.67 -3.16 25.91
C GLN A 700 42.78 -1.63 26.04
N HIS A 701 43.87 -1.04 25.56
CA HIS A 701 44.08 0.39 25.58
C HIS A 701 43.08 1.15 24.71
N TRP A 702 42.85 0.71 23.46
CA TRP A 702 41.83 1.28 22.58
C TRP A 702 40.44 1.21 23.20
N ALA A 703 40.05 0.05 23.75
CA ALA A 703 38.76 -0.12 24.38
C ALA A 703 38.56 0.82 25.58
N THR A 704 39.60 0.97 26.40
CA THR A 704 39.58 1.89 27.55
C THR A 704 39.52 3.35 27.10
N TRP A 705 40.29 3.71 26.07
CA TRP A 705 40.27 5.06 25.47
C TRP A 705 38.90 5.38 24.87
N ALA A 706 38.28 4.43 24.15
CA ALA A 706 36.96 4.59 23.54
C ALA A 706 35.91 4.93 24.60
N LEU A 707 35.88 4.17 25.71
CA LEU A 707 35.01 4.44 26.84
C LEU A 707 35.30 5.81 27.45
N TYR A 708 36.58 6.16 27.64
CA TYR A 708 36.98 7.44 28.22
C TYR A 708 36.52 8.63 27.37
N ASN A 709 36.71 8.58 26.05
CA ASN A 709 36.20 9.61 25.14
C ASN A 709 34.67 9.71 25.20
N LEU A 710 33.95 8.58 25.14
CA LEU A 710 32.48 8.56 25.13
C LEU A 710 31.87 9.17 26.39
N VAL A 711 32.37 8.80 27.57
CA VAL A 711 31.88 9.36 28.84
C VAL A 711 32.33 10.80 29.07
N SER A 712 33.42 11.24 28.43
CA SER A 712 33.88 12.63 28.52
C SER A 712 33.04 13.56 27.62
N VAL A 713 32.75 13.13 26.39
CA VAL A 713 32.06 13.95 25.39
C VAL A 713 30.54 13.93 25.57
N TYR A 714 29.96 12.77 25.93
CA TYR A 714 28.51 12.58 26.11
C TYR A 714 28.19 11.87 27.45
N PRO A 715 28.57 12.45 28.61
CA PRO A 715 28.45 11.81 29.92
C PRO A 715 27.03 11.38 30.26
N SER A 716 26.03 12.24 29.99
CA SER A 716 24.63 11.96 30.30
C SER A 716 24.05 10.75 29.58
N LYS A 717 24.58 10.42 28.41
CA LYS A 717 24.12 9.28 27.61
C LYS A 717 24.90 8.02 27.93
N TYR A 718 26.23 8.11 27.97
CA TYR A 718 27.09 6.93 27.98
C TYR A 718 27.53 6.50 29.38
N CYS A 719 27.57 7.37 30.38
CA CYS A 719 27.82 6.93 31.77
C CYS A 719 26.73 5.95 32.26
N PRO A 720 25.42 6.24 32.11
CA PRO A 720 24.38 5.30 32.52
C PRO A 720 24.43 3.98 31.75
N LEU A 721 24.68 4.02 30.44
CA LEU A 721 24.81 2.81 29.61
C LEU A 721 25.97 1.92 30.08
N LEU A 722 27.14 2.52 30.32
CA LEU A 722 28.32 1.80 30.79
C LEU A 722 28.12 1.14 32.16
N ILE A 723 27.43 1.84 33.08
CA ILE A 723 27.08 1.29 34.41
C ILE A 723 26.10 0.13 34.25
N LYS A 724 25.05 0.31 33.45
CA LYS A 724 24.00 -0.69 33.21
C LYS A 724 24.56 -2.00 32.64
N GLU A 725 25.53 -1.91 31.73
CA GLU A 725 26.16 -3.07 31.10
C GLU A 725 27.35 -3.64 31.90
N GLY A 726 27.54 -3.20 33.15
CA GLY A 726 28.55 -3.78 34.05
C GLY A 726 29.99 -3.38 33.72
N GLY A 727 30.20 -2.34 32.91
CA GLY A 727 31.53 -1.90 32.48
C GLY A 727 32.43 -1.45 33.63
N ILE A 728 31.88 -0.92 34.72
CA ILE A 728 32.66 -0.53 35.91
C ILE A 728 33.39 -1.72 36.53
N ALA A 729 32.74 -2.89 36.61
CA ALA A 729 33.36 -4.09 37.15
C ALA A 729 34.48 -4.61 36.23
N LEU A 730 34.35 -4.43 34.92
CA LEU A 730 35.40 -4.79 33.96
C LEU A 730 36.60 -3.84 34.02
N LEU A 731 36.36 -2.53 34.17
CA LEU A 731 37.43 -1.54 34.36
C LEU A 731 38.19 -1.77 35.68
N GLN A 732 37.50 -2.18 36.75
CA GLN A 732 38.14 -2.57 38.00
C GLN A 732 39.14 -3.72 37.79
N LYS A 733 38.77 -4.74 37.00
CA LYS A 733 39.69 -5.83 36.63
C LYS A 733 40.90 -5.32 35.84
N VAL A 734 40.74 -4.33 34.97
CA VAL A 734 41.87 -3.71 34.25
C VAL A 734 42.86 -3.04 35.21
N LEU A 735 42.38 -2.42 36.29
CA LEU A 735 43.25 -1.83 37.32
C LEU A 735 44.04 -2.88 38.11
N GLU A 736 43.39 -4.01 38.40
CA GLU A 736 43.96 -5.13 39.16
C GLU A 736 44.97 -5.97 38.36
N LEU A 737 44.92 -5.95 37.03
CA LEU A 737 45.84 -6.68 36.18
C LEU A 737 47.22 -6.02 36.15
N ASP A 738 48.25 -6.73 36.63
CA ASP A 738 49.65 -6.25 36.60
C ASP A 738 50.17 -6.04 35.17
N SER A 739 49.66 -6.80 34.20
CA SER A 739 50.02 -6.71 32.78
C SER A 739 49.42 -5.50 32.07
N SER A 740 48.45 -4.81 32.67
CA SER A 740 47.82 -3.64 32.05
C SER A 740 48.74 -2.42 32.14
N HIS A 741 48.89 -1.72 31.02
CA HIS A 741 49.76 -0.55 30.92
C HIS A 741 49.28 0.60 31.82
N GLU A 742 50.20 1.37 32.41
CA GLU A 742 49.83 2.41 33.38
C GLU A 742 48.95 3.51 32.76
N GLU A 743 49.25 3.94 31.52
CA GLU A 743 48.40 4.87 30.78
C GLU A 743 46.95 4.36 30.60
N THR A 744 46.78 3.05 30.42
CA THR A 744 45.46 2.41 30.35
C THR A 744 44.77 2.45 31.72
N LYS A 745 45.49 2.14 32.80
CA LYS A 745 44.96 2.22 34.17
C LYS A 745 44.55 3.64 34.52
N ASP A 746 45.34 4.64 34.14
CA ASP A 746 45.01 6.06 34.32
C ASP A 746 43.68 6.43 33.65
N MET A 747 43.47 6.04 32.39
CA MET A 747 42.20 6.26 31.69
C MET A 747 41.05 5.53 32.37
N ALA A 748 41.23 4.27 32.76
CA ALA A 748 40.21 3.49 33.46
C ALA A 748 39.77 4.16 34.77
N ARG A 749 40.70 4.71 35.56
CA ARG A 749 40.38 5.47 36.77
C ARG A 749 39.53 6.70 36.45
N LYS A 750 39.88 7.45 35.39
CA LYS A 750 39.09 8.62 34.94
C LYS A 750 37.69 8.23 34.48
N VAL A 751 37.53 7.15 33.72
CA VAL A 751 36.20 6.66 33.32
C VAL A 751 35.34 6.34 34.55
N MET A 752 35.92 5.66 35.54
CA MET A 752 35.22 5.33 36.79
C MET A 752 34.86 6.58 37.61
N GLU A 753 35.73 7.59 37.65
CA GLU A 753 35.46 8.89 38.29
C GLU A 753 34.30 9.61 37.60
N HIS A 754 34.35 9.72 36.26
CA HIS A 754 33.27 10.32 35.46
C HIS A 754 31.92 9.62 35.69
N CYS A 755 31.91 8.29 35.79
CA CYS A 755 30.70 7.51 36.05
C CYS A 755 30.23 7.57 37.52
N GLY A 756 31.14 7.86 38.46
CA GLY A 756 30.82 7.99 39.89
C GLY A 756 29.73 9.03 40.15
N ASN A 757 29.72 10.11 39.38
CA ASN A 757 28.74 11.20 39.46
C ASN A 757 27.33 10.83 38.97
N PHE A 758 27.15 9.68 38.31
CA PHE A 758 25.88 9.22 37.73
C PHE A 758 25.22 8.08 38.53
N LYS A 759 25.84 7.62 39.62
CA LYS A 759 25.27 6.57 40.48
C LYS A 759 24.08 7.03 41.34
N GLU A 760 23.79 8.33 41.41
CA GLU A 760 22.79 8.91 42.33
C GLU A 760 21.48 9.38 41.68
N ASP A 761 21.32 9.30 40.35
CA ASP A 761 20.12 9.81 39.68
C ASP A 761 19.36 8.71 38.92
N PRO A 762 18.20 8.24 39.41
CA PRO A 762 17.36 7.33 38.66
C PRO A 762 16.52 8.17 37.69
N MET A 763 16.83 8.14 36.39
CA MET A 763 15.93 8.75 35.41
C MET A 763 15.57 7.91 34.19
N ASP A 764 14.25 7.76 34.09
CA ASP A 764 13.32 7.75 32.95
C ASP A 764 13.91 7.68 31.54
N THR A 765 13.59 6.60 30.83
CA THR A 765 14.13 6.23 29.51
C THR A 765 13.22 6.58 28.33
N SER A 766 12.38 7.61 28.44
CA SER A 766 11.51 8.03 27.32
C SER A 766 11.92 9.39 26.75
N ARG A 767 13.01 9.46 25.98
CA ARG A 767 13.24 10.49 24.96
C ARG A 767 14.11 9.99 23.82
#